data_AF-A0A0S8AI66-F1
#
_entry.id   AF-A0A0S8AI66-F1
#
_cell.length_a   1.000
_cell.length_b   1.000
_cell.length_c   1.000
_cell.angle_alpha   90.00
_cell.angle_beta   90.00
_cell.angle_gamma   90.00
#
_symmetry.space_group_name_H-M   'P 1'
#
loop_
_entity.id
_entity.type
_entity.pdbx_description
1 polymer ?
#
loop_
_entity_poly.entity_id
_entity_poly.type
_entity_poly.pdbx_seq_one_letter_code
_entity_poly.pdbx_strand_id
1 'polypeptide(L)'
;MVPLEPFEKVLVSKAFLDTEHGGIACTDCHGGNAAAKDKNTAHTGLDPYPALNNPDATCGECHEEIVATAKNSLHTTLSTFITVLKTRSDMNKWSEIDAARKNHCAACHTSNCGGCHVSRPKFAKKGFINGHIFQKRSDPFNQCTACHGSRVGNEYYGMRGQGDVHAAKYDMDCVACHKAEEMHAAAPAGLPGRYHLKEMVACTDCHQNLEHGSVRDHALHVGKVQCQVCHSQTYVNCYSCHTGKDDQGIAYFQNEREVETMKIGLNYDKSAPKASYEYMLVRHEPSDLEVFDYYVKDAFANFDKVPTWKRASPHNIQRKTWQTANCNNCHGNRELFLAAADQLDYEQKANASVVVPDSRVPARREKTIPIKLPDITVRESMVVTPEWLHENLGKKGLILIDARDRDGFRSGHIEGATLYDPLRFGLRNGQNNLNPAANISINFGQAGMNADDHIVVYDNNGRIAGFMAMVLEYVGAKNVSILKGGIEGWEHAGYHVTKEATKPTPKDFNGKARPELIVNNDYVRNNLDSLDVVIVDVRDIAQAKGLAKHAQAARAGRIPGSVNLPLSALYMDNGALKTPEELLWMLKNKGITPDKTVVTTCNTGLQAGGAFFIFRYLGYPDVRVHDESWVSYSAAP
;
A
#
# COMPACT_ATOMS: atom_id res chain seq x y z
N MET A 1 8.85 -6.74 -1.58
CA MET A 1 10.19 -6.53 -2.18
C MET A 1 10.58 -7.74 -3.01
N VAL A 2 11.20 -7.53 -4.18
CA VAL A 2 11.74 -8.63 -4.99
C VAL A 2 12.93 -9.28 -4.27
N PRO A 3 13.02 -10.62 -4.22
CA PRO A 3 14.22 -11.29 -3.70
C PRO A 3 15.44 -10.94 -4.55
N LEU A 4 16.59 -10.70 -3.92
CA LEU A 4 17.87 -10.62 -4.64
C LEU A 4 18.23 -11.99 -5.21
N GLU A 5 18.90 -12.00 -6.35
CA GLU A 5 19.50 -13.20 -6.91
C GLU A 5 20.58 -13.75 -5.97
N PRO A 6 20.84 -15.07 -5.97
CA PRO A 6 21.80 -15.68 -5.06
C PRO A 6 23.18 -15.02 -5.05
N PHE A 7 23.67 -14.58 -6.21
CA PHE A 7 24.98 -13.94 -6.33
C PHE A 7 25.00 -12.52 -5.75
N GLU A 8 23.93 -11.74 -5.92
CA GLU A 8 23.80 -10.38 -5.36
C GLU A 8 23.81 -10.39 -3.82
N LYS A 9 23.47 -11.52 -3.20
CA LYS A 9 23.48 -11.66 -1.74
C LYS A 9 24.88 -11.79 -1.16
N VAL A 10 25.86 -12.26 -1.93
CA VAL A 10 27.16 -12.70 -1.41
C VAL A 10 28.35 -12.04 -2.08
N LEU A 11 28.18 -11.51 -3.30
CA LEU A 11 29.27 -10.89 -4.03
C LEU A 11 29.46 -9.44 -3.58
N VAL A 12 30.72 -9.12 -3.28
CA VAL A 12 31.20 -7.75 -3.11
C VAL A 12 31.40 -7.14 -4.50
N SER A 13 30.97 -5.90 -4.66
CA SER A 13 31.12 -5.13 -5.89
C SER A 13 32.59 -4.83 -6.13
N LYS A 14 33.04 -4.87 -7.38
CA LYS A 14 34.39 -4.40 -7.72
C LYS A 14 34.58 -2.94 -7.30
N ALA A 15 33.55 -2.11 -7.50
CA ALA A 15 33.59 -0.70 -7.12
C ALA A 15 33.69 -0.47 -5.61
N PHE A 16 33.32 -1.45 -4.77
CA PHE A 16 33.53 -1.35 -3.33
C PHE A 16 35.03 -1.36 -2.99
N LEU A 17 35.83 -2.16 -3.69
CA LEU A 17 37.28 -2.28 -3.45
C LEU A 17 38.02 -0.97 -3.70
N ASP A 18 37.43 -0.07 -4.51
CA ASP A 18 37.98 1.25 -4.80
C ASP A 18 37.57 2.32 -3.77
N THR A 19 36.78 1.96 -2.74
CA THR A 19 36.34 2.87 -1.68
C THR A 19 37.29 2.85 -0.48
N GLU A 20 37.22 3.88 0.38
CA GLU A 20 37.95 3.90 1.66
C GLU A 20 37.68 2.65 2.51
N HIS A 21 36.43 2.19 2.55
CA HIS A 21 36.05 0.98 3.27
C HIS A 21 36.58 -0.30 2.60
N GLY A 22 36.74 -0.29 1.27
CA GLY A 22 37.34 -1.40 0.52
C GLY A 22 38.85 -1.56 0.73
N GLY A 23 39.51 -0.51 1.23
CA GLY A 23 40.92 -0.54 1.64
C GLY A 23 41.15 -1.15 3.03
N ILE A 24 40.09 -1.38 3.82
CA ILE A 24 40.17 -1.98 5.16
C ILE A 24 40.12 -3.51 5.03
N ALA A 25 40.92 -4.24 5.78
CA ALA A 25 40.88 -5.69 5.73
C ALA A 25 39.53 -6.18 6.28
N CYS A 26 38.93 -7.17 5.61
CA CYS A 26 37.65 -7.73 6.05
C CYS A 26 37.68 -8.17 7.52
N THR A 27 38.84 -8.66 7.99
CA THR A 27 39.07 -9.10 9.37
C THR A 27 39.07 -7.99 10.40
N ASP A 28 39.36 -6.75 10.02
CA ASP A 28 39.40 -5.62 10.95
C ASP A 28 37.97 -5.24 11.36
N CYS A 29 37.03 -5.36 10.43
CA CYS A 29 35.60 -5.14 10.70
C CYS A 29 34.92 -6.41 11.23
N HIS A 30 35.12 -7.54 10.55
CA HIS A 30 34.34 -8.76 10.78
C HIS A 30 35.06 -9.81 11.63
N GLY A 31 36.33 -9.63 12.00
CA GLY A 31 37.11 -10.70 12.62
C GLY A 31 37.37 -11.87 11.67
N GLY A 32 37.59 -13.06 12.21
CA GLY A 32 38.00 -14.23 11.43
C GLY A 32 39.52 -14.44 11.39
N ASN A 33 39.98 -15.37 10.55
CA ASN A 33 41.39 -15.73 10.43
C ASN A 33 41.91 -15.50 9.00
N ALA A 34 42.57 -14.35 8.79
CA ALA A 34 43.12 -13.97 7.48
C ALA A 34 44.21 -14.92 6.95
N ALA A 35 44.85 -15.71 7.82
CA ALA A 35 45.92 -16.63 7.43
C ALA A 35 45.41 -18.02 7.01
N ALA A 36 44.12 -18.30 7.21
CA ALA A 36 43.52 -19.57 6.85
C ALA A 36 43.41 -19.76 5.34
N LYS A 37 43.61 -21.00 4.86
CA LYS A 37 43.52 -21.36 3.44
C LYS A 37 42.20 -22.03 3.06
N ASP A 38 41.37 -22.35 4.05
CA ASP A 38 40.06 -22.95 3.86
C ASP A 38 38.96 -22.07 4.46
N LYS A 39 37.75 -22.20 3.91
CA LYS A 39 36.60 -21.39 4.26
C LYS A 39 36.22 -21.50 5.73
N ASN A 40 36.27 -22.69 6.32
CA ASN A 40 35.74 -22.89 7.67
C ASN A 40 36.67 -22.24 8.69
N THR A 41 37.97 -22.48 8.56
CA THR A 41 38.98 -21.88 9.44
C THR A 41 39.05 -20.37 9.26
N ALA A 42 38.90 -19.85 8.03
CA ALA A 42 38.89 -18.41 7.77
C ALA A 42 37.74 -17.69 8.47
N HIS A 43 36.59 -18.34 8.60
CA HIS A 43 35.40 -17.78 9.24
C HIS A 43 35.29 -18.10 10.74
N THR A 44 36.27 -18.79 11.34
CA THR A 44 36.29 -18.99 12.80
C THR A 44 36.43 -17.64 13.50
N GLY A 45 35.43 -17.26 14.28
CA GLY A 45 35.39 -15.95 14.96
C GLY A 45 34.92 -14.79 14.08
N LEU A 46 34.40 -15.07 12.88
CA LEU A 46 33.77 -14.04 12.04
C LEU A 46 32.45 -13.58 12.64
N ASP A 47 32.30 -12.27 12.81
CA ASP A 47 31.04 -11.59 13.02
C ASP A 47 30.43 -11.16 11.66
N PRO A 48 29.31 -11.76 11.21
CA PRO A 48 28.65 -11.35 9.98
C PRO A 48 27.90 -10.01 10.10
N TYR A 49 27.77 -9.44 11.30
CA TYR A 49 27.07 -8.17 11.56
C TYR A 49 27.82 -7.29 12.57
N PRO A 50 29.07 -6.87 12.28
CA PRO A 50 29.90 -6.17 13.26
C PRO A 50 29.34 -4.81 13.65
N ALA A 51 28.78 -4.07 12.69
CA ALA A 51 28.07 -2.82 12.94
C ALA A 51 26.74 -2.98 13.72
N LEU A 52 26.21 -4.21 13.84
CA LEU A 52 25.09 -4.53 14.73
C LEU A 52 25.57 -4.81 16.15
N ASN A 53 26.64 -5.60 16.28
CA ASN A 53 27.05 -6.15 17.56
C ASN A 53 27.97 -5.22 18.36
N ASN A 54 28.82 -4.43 17.69
CA ASN A 54 29.75 -3.51 18.34
C ASN A 54 30.08 -2.27 17.48
N PRO A 55 29.11 -1.36 17.26
CA PRO A 55 29.33 -0.18 16.42
C PRO A 55 30.41 0.78 16.95
N ASP A 56 30.61 0.86 18.27
CA ASP A 56 31.68 1.69 18.87
C ASP A 56 33.07 1.19 18.42
N ALA A 57 33.33 -0.12 18.46
CA ALA A 57 34.62 -0.66 18.01
C ALA A 57 34.76 -0.69 16.48
N THR A 58 33.68 -0.99 15.75
CA THR A 58 33.76 -1.16 14.29
C THR A 58 33.73 0.16 13.53
N CYS A 59 33.01 1.17 14.02
CA CYS A 59 32.77 2.42 13.29
C CYS A 59 33.22 3.67 14.07
N GLY A 60 33.43 3.57 15.39
CA GLY A 60 33.64 4.72 16.26
C GLY A 60 34.91 5.52 15.97
N GLU A 61 35.97 4.89 15.46
CA GLU A 61 37.21 5.60 15.11
C GLU A 61 37.00 6.64 14.00
N CYS A 62 36.14 6.34 13.01
CA CYS A 62 35.89 7.23 11.87
C CYS A 62 34.56 8.01 11.98
N HIS A 63 33.63 7.55 12.83
CA HIS A 63 32.27 8.06 12.95
C HIS A 63 31.86 8.35 14.40
N GLU A 64 32.81 8.80 15.22
CA GLU A 64 32.67 9.00 16.67
C GLU A 64 31.37 9.70 17.07
N GLU A 65 31.08 10.87 16.50
CA GLU A 65 29.90 11.68 16.86
C GLU A 65 28.59 10.94 16.59
N ILE A 66 28.48 10.29 15.41
CA ILE A 66 27.26 9.59 15.01
C ILE A 66 27.06 8.34 15.88
N VAL A 67 28.13 7.58 16.12
CA VAL A 67 28.06 6.35 16.92
C VAL A 67 27.68 6.68 18.38
N ALA A 68 28.18 7.79 18.92
CA ALA A 68 27.86 8.23 20.27
C ALA A 68 26.35 8.45 20.50
N THR A 69 25.64 9.01 19.52
CA THR A 69 24.20 9.30 19.65
C THR A 69 23.31 8.17 19.11
N ALA A 70 23.68 7.56 17.98
CA ALA A 70 22.83 6.61 17.26
C ALA A 70 22.49 5.36 18.06
N LYS A 71 23.39 4.90 18.94
CA LYS A 71 23.13 3.76 19.85
C LYS A 71 21.92 3.96 20.76
N ASN A 72 21.58 5.21 21.06
CA ASN A 72 20.41 5.59 21.84
C ASN A 72 19.24 6.10 20.98
N SER A 73 19.34 6.01 19.66
CA SER A 73 18.28 6.47 18.75
C SER A 73 17.00 5.64 18.89
N LEU A 74 15.87 6.20 18.43
CA LEU A 74 14.60 5.48 18.39
C LEU A 74 14.64 4.26 17.46
N HIS A 75 15.37 4.34 16.36
CA HIS A 75 15.52 3.23 15.43
C HIS A 75 16.27 2.07 16.09
N THR A 76 17.32 2.34 16.88
CA THR A 76 18.09 1.29 17.56
C THR A 76 17.40 0.75 18.80
N THR A 77 16.83 1.60 19.66
CA THR A 77 16.36 1.19 20.98
C THR A 77 14.89 0.76 21.01
N LEU A 78 14.07 1.29 20.09
CA LEU A 78 12.60 1.19 20.15
C LEU A 78 12.03 1.57 21.52
N SER A 79 12.69 2.49 22.24
CA SER A 79 12.40 2.79 23.64
C SER A 79 10.94 3.18 23.86
N THR A 80 10.36 3.98 22.96
CA THR A 80 8.96 4.43 23.01
C THR A 80 7.96 3.28 22.82
N PHE A 81 8.29 2.26 22.03
CA PHE A 81 7.44 1.07 21.88
C PHE A 81 7.36 0.28 23.21
N ILE A 82 8.50 0.13 23.89
CA ILE A 82 8.56 -0.50 25.22
C ILE A 82 7.78 0.33 26.24
N THR A 83 7.90 1.67 26.22
CA THR A 83 7.14 2.57 27.10
C THR A 83 5.63 2.35 26.96
N VAL A 84 5.13 2.28 25.73
CA VAL A 84 3.70 2.05 25.46
C VAL A 84 3.25 0.67 25.95
N LEU A 85 4.02 -0.39 25.68
CA LEU A 85 3.68 -1.73 26.16
C LEU A 85 3.64 -1.80 27.69
N LYS A 86 4.64 -1.25 28.38
CA LYS A 86 4.66 -1.18 29.85
C LYS A 86 3.46 -0.44 30.41
N THR A 87 3.06 0.66 29.77
CA THR A 87 1.90 1.46 30.21
C THR A 87 0.59 0.66 30.17
N ARG A 88 0.43 -0.24 29.19
CA ARG A 88 -0.72 -1.15 29.09
C ARG A 88 -0.63 -2.36 30.02
N SER A 89 0.57 -2.76 30.43
CA SER A 89 0.83 -4.05 31.06
C SER A 89 0.61 -4.07 32.57
N ASP A 90 0.41 -5.27 33.11
CA ASP A 90 0.72 -5.56 34.52
C ASP A 90 2.24 -5.73 34.67
N MET A 91 2.87 -4.88 35.48
CA MET A 91 4.32 -4.90 35.66
C MET A 91 4.82 -6.15 36.40
N ASN A 92 3.96 -6.85 37.15
CA ASN A 92 4.33 -8.13 37.77
C ASN A 92 4.52 -9.24 36.73
N LYS A 93 3.95 -9.08 35.52
CA LYS A 93 4.01 -10.03 34.40
C LYS A 93 4.99 -9.59 33.30
N TRP A 94 5.77 -8.52 33.54
CA TRP A 94 6.59 -7.90 32.50
C TRP A 94 7.66 -8.83 31.94
N SER A 95 8.19 -9.77 32.73
CA SER A 95 9.17 -10.76 32.26
C SER A 95 8.62 -11.61 31.10
N GLU A 96 7.41 -12.12 31.24
CA GLU A 96 6.73 -12.94 30.24
C GLU A 96 6.31 -12.12 29.03
N ILE A 97 5.83 -10.89 29.27
CA ILE A 97 5.46 -9.94 28.21
C ILE A 97 6.69 -9.55 27.38
N ASP A 98 7.83 -9.25 28.02
CA ASP A 98 9.06 -8.90 27.32
C ASP A 98 9.64 -10.12 26.57
N ALA A 99 9.47 -11.33 27.10
CA ALA A 99 9.82 -12.56 26.37
C ALA A 99 8.96 -12.72 25.10
N ALA A 100 7.64 -12.51 25.19
CA ALA A 100 6.75 -12.53 24.04
C ALA A 100 7.13 -11.44 23.01
N ARG A 101 7.34 -10.21 23.47
CA ARG A 101 7.80 -9.09 22.64
C ARG A 101 9.09 -9.41 21.91
N LYS A 102 10.08 -10.02 22.58
CA LYS A 102 11.35 -10.42 21.97
C LYS A 102 11.14 -11.47 20.87
N ASN A 103 10.29 -12.46 21.12
CA ASN A 103 10.00 -13.54 20.17
C ASN A 103 9.21 -13.07 18.93
N HIS A 104 8.23 -12.19 19.11
CA HIS A 104 7.28 -11.83 18.04
C HIS A 104 7.57 -10.47 17.40
N CYS A 105 7.92 -9.46 18.20
CA CYS A 105 8.07 -8.10 17.71
C CYS A 105 9.52 -7.78 17.38
N ALA A 106 10.46 -8.08 18.30
CA ALA A 106 11.86 -7.69 18.15
C ALA A 106 12.61 -8.51 17.08
N ALA A 107 12.14 -9.71 16.73
CA ALA A 107 12.79 -10.58 15.76
C ALA A 107 12.94 -9.94 14.36
N CYS A 108 11.99 -9.06 13.98
CA CYS A 108 12.04 -8.31 12.73
C CYS A 108 12.77 -6.98 12.85
N HIS A 109 12.96 -6.45 14.06
CA HIS A 109 13.61 -5.16 14.26
C HIS A 109 15.14 -5.31 14.23
N THR A 110 15.73 -4.97 13.09
CA THR A 110 17.18 -4.98 12.88
C THR A 110 17.65 -3.58 12.48
N SER A 111 17.87 -2.73 13.48
CA SER A 111 18.18 -1.30 13.26
C SER A 111 19.53 -0.94 13.86
N ASN A 112 20.52 -0.91 12.98
CA ASN A 112 21.90 -0.50 13.24
C ASN A 112 22.52 0.01 11.94
N CYS A 113 23.75 0.52 11.99
CA CYS A 113 24.43 1.11 10.85
C CYS A 113 24.52 0.13 9.65
N GLY A 114 24.82 -1.15 9.90
CA GLY A 114 24.92 -2.16 8.84
C GLY A 114 23.59 -2.46 8.13
N GLY A 115 22.47 -2.48 8.86
CA GLY A 115 21.13 -2.67 8.28
C GLY A 115 20.62 -1.46 7.51
N CYS A 116 21.11 -0.25 7.85
CA CYS A 116 20.72 1.00 7.22
C CYS A 116 21.66 1.44 6.09
N HIS A 117 22.92 1.01 6.07
CA HIS A 117 23.92 1.56 5.14
C HIS A 117 24.62 0.52 4.26
N VAL A 118 24.52 -0.78 4.58
CA VAL A 118 25.37 -1.80 3.91
C VAL A 118 24.60 -3.03 3.45
N SER A 119 23.61 -3.47 4.23
CA SER A 119 22.97 -4.77 4.06
C SER A 119 21.46 -4.70 4.20
N ARG A 120 20.78 -5.73 3.67
CA ARG A 120 19.35 -5.93 3.88
C ARG A 120 19.08 -6.58 5.23
N PRO A 121 17.98 -6.21 5.91
CA PRO A 121 17.62 -6.83 7.17
C PRO A 121 17.28 -8.33 7.00
N LYS A 122 17.42 -9.10 8.09
CA LYS A 122 17.32 -10.57 8.04
C LYS A 122 15.99 -11.08 7.49
N PHE A 123 14.88 -10.49 7.94
CA PHE A 123 13.53 -10.87 7.50
C PHE A 123 13.29 -10.54 6.01
N ALA A 124 14.07 -9.64 5.41
CA ALA A 124 14.04 -9.33 3.99
C ALA A 124 14.96 -10.25 3.14
N LYS A 125 15.25 -11.46 3.64
CA LYS A 125 16.09 -12.50 3.01
C LYS A 125 17.59 -12.17 2.90
N LYS A 126 18.10 -11.21 3.69
CA LYS A 126 19.52 -10.81 3.76
C LYS A 126 20.11 -10.40 2.40
N GLY A 127 21.40 -10.11 2.37
CA GLY A 127 22.17 -9.75 1.18
C GLY A 127 22.77 -8.36 1.27
N PHE A 128 23.79 -8.12 0.45
CA PHE A 128 24.42 -6.81 0.38
C PHE A 128 23.60 -5.85 -0.48
N ILE A 129 23.54 -4.59 -0.06
CA ILE A 129 23.06 -3.51 -0.92
C ILE A 129 24.21 -3.11 -1.84
N ASN A 130 23.95 -3.04 -3.15
CA ASN A 130 24.90 -2.59 -4.16
C ASN A 130 26.28 -3.30 -4.07
N GLY A 131 26.32 -4.57 -3.66
CA GLY A 131 27.56 -5.32 -3.49
C GLY A 131 28.47 -4.77 -2.39
N HIS A 132 27.91 -4.51 -1.21
CA HIS A 132 28.61 -4.10 0.02
C HIS A 132 29.13 -2.66 0.01
N ILE A 133 28.66 -1.84 -0.93
CA ILE A 133 29.00 -0.41 -0.97
C ILE A 133 28.26 0.30 0.17
N PHE A 134 29.04 0.88 1.09
CA PHE A 134 28.53 1.68 2.20
C PHE A 134 27.82 2.93 1.68
N GLN A 135 26.52 3.01 1.92
CA GLN A 135 25.68 4.11 1.46
C GLN A 135 25.57 5.18 2.55
N LYS A 136 26.08 6.38 2.30
CA LYS A 136 25.86 7.53 3.20
C LYS A 136 24.36 7.80 3.42
N ARG A 137 23.54 7.65 2.37
CA ARG A 137 22.08 7.75 2.40
C ARG A 137 21.49 6.36 2.20
N SER A 138 20.69 5.88 3.16
CA SER A 138 20.04 4.58 3.06
C SER A 138 19.18 4.45 1.81
N ASP A 139 19.17 3.25 1.23
CA ASP A 139 18.27 2.87 0.14
C ASP A 139 16.83 2.81 0.68
N PRO A 140 15.95 3.75 0.29
CA PRO A 140 14.60 3.82 0.83
C PRO A 140 13.79 2.57 0.51
N PHE A 141 14.00 1.98 -0.67
CA PHE A 141 13.23 0.84 -1.15
C PHE A 141 13.71 -0.45 -0.47
N ASN A 142 15.01 -0.73 -0.48
CA ASN A 142 15.55 -1.99 0.01
C ASN A 142 15.83 -2.04 1.52
N GLN A 143 15.90 -0.87 2.20
CA GLN A 143 16.19 -0.78 3.63
C GLN A 143 15.04 -0.16 4.42
N CYS A 144 14.57 1.04 4.06
CA CYS A 144 13.49 1.69 4.83
C CYS A 144 12.16 0.93 4.70
N THR A 145 11.69 0.66 3.47
CA THR A 145 10.43 -0.08 3.29
C THR A 145 10.54 -1.56 3.63
N ALA A 146 11.74 -2.09 3.82
CA ALA A 146 11.89 -3.40 4.43
C ALA A 146 11.32 -3.39 5.85
N CYS A 147 11.76 -2.45 6.71
CA CYS A 147 11.34 -2.38 8.10
C CYS A 147 9.96 -1.73 8.27
N HIS A 148 9.61 -0.74 7.45
CA HIS A 148 8.33 -0.03 7.55
C HIS A 148 7.22 -0.63 6.67
N GLY A 149 7.56 -1.65 5.87
CA GLY A 149 6.67 -2.65 5.29
C GLY A 149 5.50 -2.12 4.47
N SER A 150 4.39 -2.84 4.61
CA SER A 150 3.12 -2.72 3.86
C SER A 150 2.25 -1.51 4.21
N ARG A 151 2.64 -0.72 5.22
CA ARG A 151 1.92 0.51 5.58
C ARG A 151 2.61 1.71 4.96
N VAL A 152 3.82 2.02 5.42
CA VAL A 152 4.57 3.21 4.98
C VAL A 152 4.99 3.08 3.52
N GLY A 153 5.66 1.99 3.14
CA GLY A 153 6.18 1.82 1.78
C GLY A 153 5.05 1.74 0.75
N ASN A 154 3.96 1.04 1.08
CA ASN A 154 2.82 0.91 0.18
C ASN A 154 2.08 2.23 0.01
N GLU A 155 1.91 3.01 1.08
CA GLU A 155 1.33 4.36 1.00
C GLU A 155 2.24 5.30 0.22
N TYR A 156 3.56 5.26 0.43
CA TYR A 156 4.54 6.16 -0.19
C TYR A 156 4.64 5.95 -1.70
N TYR A 157 4.75 4.69 -2.12
CA TYR A 157 4.90 4.34 -3.52
C TYR A 157 3.58 4.11 -4.26
N GLY A 158 2.43 4.34 -3.62
CA GLY A 158 1.13 4.19 -4.27
C GLY A 158 0.77 2.73 -4.55
N MET A 159 1.20 1.80 -3.72
CA MET A 159 0.58 0.46 -3.66
C MET A 159 -0.73 0.50 -2.86
N ARG A 160 -0.98 1.60 -2.12
CA ARG A 160 -2.23 1.99 -1.45
C ARG A 160 -2.52 3.47 -1.78
N GLY A 161 -3.59 3.76 -2.52
CA GLY A 161 -3.90 5.11 -2.99
C GLY A 161 -2.92 5.68 -4.04
N GLN A 162 -2.88 7.00 -4.20
CA GLN A 162 -2.06 7.66 -5.25
C GLN A 162 -0.57 7.77 -4.96
N GLY A 163 -0.09 7.31 -3.81
CA GLY A 163 1.29 7.55 -3.37
C GLY A 163 1.49 8.88 -2.64
N ASP A 164 2.75 9.24 -2.39
CA ASP A 164 3.14 10.56 -1.88
C ASP A 164 3.53 11.51 -3.01
N VAL A 165 3.03 12.75 -2.98
CA VAL A 165 3.31 13.78 -3.98
C VAL A 165 4.79 14.18 -4.01
N HIS A 166 5.49 14.12 -2.87
CA HIS A 166 6.91 14.43 -2.79
C HIS A 166 7.73 13.42 -3.60
N ALA A 167 7.38 12.13 -3.52
CA ALA A 167 7.98 11.09 -4.36
C ALA A 167 7.54 11.22 -5.83
N ALA A 168 6.22 11.28 -6.07
CA ALA A 168 5.67 11.21 -7.42
C ALA A 168 6.09 12.40 -8.29
N LYS A 169 6.11 13.61 -7.73
CA LYS A 169 6.30 14.86 -8.48
C LYS A 169 7.68 15.49 -8.29
N TYR A 170 8.30 15.32 -7.13
CA TYR A 170 9.51 16.05 -6.76
C TYR A 170 10.74 15.16 -6.54
N ASP A 171 10.64 13.85 -6.81
CA ASP A 171 11.73 12.89 -6.68
C ASP A 171 12.40 12.88 -5.30
N MET A 172 11.62 13.23 -4.28
CA MET A 172 12.06 13.15 -2.90
C MET A 172 11.95 11.69 -2.41
N ASP A 173 12.97 11.25 -1.68
CA ASP A 173 12.97 9.97 -0.98
C ASP A 173 12.74 10.15 0.52
N CYS A 174 12.73 9.06 1.29
CA CYS A 174 12.50 9.12 2.73
C CYS A 174 13.50 10.04 3.46
N VAL A 175 14.77 10.04 3.04
CA VAL A 175 15.84 10.81 3.72
C VAL A 175 15.92 12.28 3.27
N ALA A 176 15.15 12.67 2.25
CA ALA A 176 14.90 14.08 1.96
C ALA A 176 14.05 14.74 3.05
N CYS A 177 13.16 13.98 3.70
CA CYS A 177 12.37 14.42 4.85
C CYS A 177 13.05 14.05 6.18
N HIS A 178 13.49 12.81 6.32
CA HIS A 178 14.12 12.28 7.52
C HIS A 178 15.64 12.35 7.43
N LYS A 179 16.19 13.50 7.85
CA LYS A 179 17.63 13.76 7.76
C LYS A 179 18.43 12.99 8.82
N ALA A 180 19.75 12.97 8.65
CA ALA A 180 20.65 12.25 9.55
C ALA A 180 20.55 12.72 11.01
N GLU A 181 20.26 14.00 11.23
CA GLU A 181 20.12 14.59 12.56
C GLU A 181 18.95 13.96 13.32
N GLU A 182 17.82 13.71 12.66
CA GLU A 182 16.68 13.00 13.25
C GLU A 182 16.98 11.51 13.43
N MET A 183 17.49 10.87 12.38
CA MET A 183 17.67 9.41 12.36
C MET A 183 18.67 8.92 13.40
N HIS A 184 19.70 9.72 13.71
CA HIS A 184 20.74 9.41 14.68
C HIS A 184 20.58 10.12 16.03
N ALA A 185 19.54 10.96 16.20
CA ALA A 185 19.29 11.64 17.47
C ALA A 185 19.06 10.63 18.60
N ALA A 186 19.74 10.83 19.71
CA ALA A 186 19.52 10.05 20.92
C ALA A 186 18.12 10.33 21.47
N ALA A 187 17.35 9.28 21.73
CA ALA A 187 16.05 9.40 22.38
C ALA A 187 16.24 9.58 23.89
N PRO A 188 15.70 10.65 24.51
CA PRO A 188 15.74 10.81 25.95
C PRO A 188 15.09 9.63 26.69
N ALA A 189 15.62 9.28 27.86
CA ALA A 189 15.00 8.28 28.71
C ALA A 189 13.57 8.73 29.11
N GLY A 190 12.61 7.81 29.03
CA GLY A 190 11.21 8.11 29.36
C GLY A 190 10.46 8.94 28.30
N LEU A 191 11.00 9.08 27.08
CA LEU A 191 10.30 9.74 25.98
C LEU A 191 8.87 9.14 25.80
N PRO A 192 7.80 9.95 25.88
CA PRO A 192 6.43 9.41 25.87
C PRO A 192 6.04 8.71 24.57
N GLY A 193 6.53 9.22 23.43
CA GLY A 193 6.26 8.67 22.11
C GLY A 193 7.22 9.21 21.06
N ARG A 194 7.22 8.58 19.87
CA ARG A 194 8.11 9.00 18.76
C ARG A 194 7.92 10.47 18.34
N TYR A 195 6.72 11.01 18.53
CA TYR A 195 6.39 12.39 18.18
C TYR A 195 6.96 13.43 19.15
N HIS A 196 7.54 13.00 20.28
CA HIS A 196 8.16 13.89 21.27
C HIS A 196 9.67 14.08 21.06
N LEU A 197 10.26 13.39 20.07
CA LEU A 197 11.65 13.64 19.70
C LEU A 197 11.78 15.07 19.14
N LYS A 198 12.73 15.85 19.64
CA LYS A 198 12.88 17.27 19.27
C LYS A 198 13.22 17.44 17.79
N GLU A 199 14.00 16.51 17.26
CA GLU A 199 14.50 16.47 15.89
C GLU A 199 13.47 15.91 14.90
N MET A 200 12.31 15.44 15.37
CA MET A 200 11.24 14.89 14.52
C MET A 200 10.86 15.86 13.41
N VAL A 201 10.83 15.36 12.16
CA VAL A 201 10.47 16.16 10.99
C VAL A 201 9.06 16.75 11.11
N ALA A 202 8.92 18.00 10.64
CA ALA A 202 7.64 18.66 10.47
C ALA A 202 7.49 19.27 9.08
N CYS A 203 6.25 19.32 8.58
CA CYS A 203 5.95 19.95 7.29
C CYS A 203 6.45 21.40 7.22
N THR A 204 6.41 22.12 8.35
CA THR A 204 6.82 23.52 8.48
C THR A 204 8.32 23.76 8.34
N ASP A 205 9.13 22.69 8.36
CA ASP A 205 10.57 22.82 8.18
C ASP A 205 10.91 23.20 6.72
N CYS A 206 10.04 22.82 5.77
CA CYS A 206 10.11 23.22 4.35
C CYS A 206 8.97 24.16 3.93
N HIS A 207 7.79 24.05 4.55
CA HIS A 207 6.60 24.83 4.21
C HIS A 207 6.33 25.92 5.24
N GLN A 208 7.01 27.05 5.06
CA GLN A 208 6.97 28.19 6.00
C GLN A 208 5.86 29.18 5.65
N ASN A 209 5.47 30.03 6.62
CA ASN A 209 4.53 31.14 6.45
C ASN A 209 3.16 30.76 5.84
N LEU A 210 2.65 29.57 6.19
CA LEU A 210 1.43 29.00 5.61
C LEU A 210 0.18 29.86 5.87
N GLU A 211 0.10 30.53 7.01
CA GLU A 211 -1.05 31.36 7.44
C GLU A 211 -1.23 32.62 6.59
N HIS A 212 -0.15 33.12 5.98
CA HIS A 212 -0.15 34.34 5.17
C HIS A 212 0.01 34.04 3.68
N GLY A 213 -0.10 32.77 3.29
CA GLY A 213 -0.01 32.34 1.90
C GLY A 213 -1.28 32.58 1.08
N SER A 214 -1.22 32.21 -0.20
CA SER A 214 -2.35 32.32 -1.14
C SER A 214 -3.45 31.27 -0.94
N VAL A 215 -3.21 30.26 -0.10
CA VAL A 215 -4.18 29.20 0.18
C VAL A 215 -5.03 29.62 1.38
N ARG A 216 -6.23 30.15 1.09
CA ARG A 216 -7.20 30.60 2.09
C ARG A 216 -7.38 29.62 3.25
N ASP A 217 -7.49 28.32 2.95
CA ASP A 217 -7.81 27.31 3.96
C ASP A 217 -6.67 27.11 4.97
N HIS A 218 -5.42 27.47 4.64
CA HIS A 218 -4.33 27.49 5.62
C HIS A 218 -4.55 28.56 6.68
N ALA A 219 -4.94 29.78 6.29
CA ALA A 219 -5.23 30.87 7.23
C ALA A 219 -6.39 30.52 8.20
N LEU A 220 -7.28 29.60 7.81
CA LEU A 220 -8.43 29.19 8.63
C LEU A 220 -8.12 28.03 9.58
N HIS A 221 -7.29 27.07 9.14
CA HIS A 221 -7.13 25.77 9.80
C HIS A 221 -5.76 25.51 10.42
N VAL A 222 -4.71 26.23 10.02
CA VAL A 222 -3.41 26.10 10.69
C VAL A 222 -3.57 26.40 12.18
N GLY A 223 -2.93 25.58 13.03
CA GLY A 223 -3.07 25.64 14.47
C GLY A 223 -4.35 25.01 15.03
N LYS A 224 -5.33 24.61 14.21
CA LYS A 224 -6.57 23.94 14.63
C LYS A 224 -6.68 22.51 14.13
N VAL A 225 -6.19 22.24 12.92
CA VAL A 225 -6.28 20.96 12.26
C VAL A 225 -4.88 20.53 11.80
N GLN A 226 -4.52 19.28 12.09
CA GLN A 226 -3.28 18.68 11.62
C GLN A 226 -3.23 18.69 10.09
N CYS A 227 -2.11 19.09 9.48
CA CYS A 227 -1.97 19.19 8.02
C CYS A 227 -2.37 17.92 7.26
N GLN A 228 -2.04 16.75 7.81
CA GLN A 228 -2.37 15.46 7.21
C GLN A 228 -3.88 15.23 7.06
N VAL A 229 -4.73 15.84 7.90
CA VAL A 229 -6.20 15.77 7.73
C VAL A 229 -6.64 16.32 6.37
N CYS A 230 -5.98 17.34 5.87
CA CYS A 230 -6.26 17.90 4.55
C CYS A 230 -5.49 17.20 3.44
N HIS A 231 -4.29 16.69 3.73
CA HIS A 231 -3.35 16.27 2.71
C HIS A 231 -3.17 14.76 2.58
N SER A 232 -3.70 13.94 3.47
CA SER A 232 -3.67 12.49 3.31
C SER A 232 -4.88 11.96 2.55
N GLN A 233 -4.69 10.81 1.94
CA GLN A 233 -5.75 9.98 1.36
C GLN A 233 -6.18 8.92 2.38
N THR A 234 -7.14 8.07 2.03
CA THR A 234 -7.44 6.87 2.81
C THR A 234 -6.19 6.00 3.01
N TYR A 235 -6.10 5.35 4.17
CA TYR A 235 -4.99 4.49 4.55
C TYR A 235 -5.49 3.30 5.35
N VAL A 236 -4.63 2.32 5.56
CA VAL A 236 -5.05 1.07 6.22
C VAL A 236 -4.94 1.16 7.74
N ASN A 237 -6.02 0.70 8.36
CA ASN A 237 -6.23 0.47 9.78
C ASN A 237 -6.28 -1.04 10.00
N CYS A 238 -5.66 -1.54 11.07
CA CYS A 238 -5.58 -2.98 11.33
C CYS A 238 -6.15 -3.29 12.71
N TYR A 239 -6.91 -4.38 12.83
CA TYR A 239 -7.58 -4.79 14.05
C TYR A 239 -7.10 -6.16 14.51
N SER A 240 -7.00 -6.32 15.82
CA SER A 240 -6.76 -7.58 16.53
C SER A 240 -5.55 -8.36 15.99
N CYS A 241 -4.40 -8.15 16.64
CA CYS A 241 -3.21 -8.95 16.39
C CYS A 241 -3.05 -9.99 17.51
N HIS A 242 -2.95 -11.26 17.15
CA HIS A 242 -2.72 -12.36 18.10
C HIS A 242 -1.35 -13.00 17.85
N THR A 243 -0.70 -13.47 18.92
CA THR A 243 0.60 -14.16 18.84
C THR A 243 0.51 -15.59 19.36
N GLY A 244 1.28 -16.50 18.75
CA GLY A 244 1.32 -17.90 19.16
C GLY A 244 2.54 -18.63 18.63
N LYS A 245 2.76 -19.87 19.05
CA LYS A 245 3.75 -20.77 18.43
C LYS A 245 3.07 -22.00 17.87
N ASP A 246 3.57 -22.47 16.73
CA ASP A 246 3.16 -23.77 16.20
C ASP A 246 3.78 -24.93 16.99
N ASP A 247 3.45 -26.16 16.60
CA ASP A 247 3.91 -27.40 17.24
C ASP A 247 5.45 -27.56 17.20
N GLN A 248 6.14 -26.81 16.33
CA GLN A 248 7.60 -26.78 16.21
C GLN A 248 8.24 -25.66 17.04
N GLY A 249 7.42 -24.90 17.79
CA GLY A 249 7.87 -23.76 18.58
C GLY A 249 8.15 -22.50 17.75
N ILE A 250 7.74 -22.47 16.48
CA ILE A 250 7.93 -21.33 15.59
C ILE A 250 6.86 -20.28 15.89
N ALA A 251 7.32 -19.08 16.24
CA ALA A 251 6.47 -17.93 16.51
C ALA A 251 5.71 -17.48 15.24
N TYR A 252 4.40 -17.29 15.37
CA TYR A 252 3.55 -16.65 14.37
C TYR A 252 2.75 -15.49 14.97
N PHE A 253 2.19 -14.67 14.09
CA PHE A 253 1.16 -13.68 14.44
C PHE A 253 0.07 -13.69 13.38
N GLN A 254 -1.14 -13.32 13.78
CA GLN A 254 -2.29 -13.20 12.89
C GLN A 254 -2.93 -11.84 13.07
N ASN A 255 -3.17 -11.14 11.95
CA ASN A 255 -3.99 -9.94 11.91
C ASN A 255 -5.39 -10.35 11.46
N GLU A 256 -6.41 -10.04 12.25
CA GLU A 256 -7.77 -10.49 11.95
C GLU A 256 -8.44 -9.67 10.85
N ARG A 257 -8.17 -8.36 10.79
CA ARG A 257 -8.84 -7.49 9.84
C ARG A 257 -8.01 -6.26 9.45
N GLU A 258 -8.04 -5.92 8.16
CA GLU A 258 -7.53 -4.65 7.64
C GLU A 258 -8.67 -3.86 6.98
N VAL A 259 -8.74 -2.55 7.24
CA VAL A 259 -9.73 -1.66 6.66
C VAL A 259 -9.05 -0.40 6.14
N GLU A 260 -9.18 -0.15 4.85
CA GLU A 260 -8.77 1.12 4.25
C GLU A 260 -9.82 2.20 4.54
N THR A 261 -9.50 3.14 5.42
CA THR A 261 -10.36 4.28 5.76
C THR A 261 -9.55 5.42 6.37
N MET A 262 -10.17 6.58 6.51
CA MET A 262 -9.59 7.78 7.11
C MET A 262 -10.51 8.27 8.22
N LYS A 263 -9.94 8.53 9.40
CA LYS A 263 -10.69 9.04 10.55
C LYS A 263 -9.95 10.23 11.17
N ILE A 264 -10.72 11.24 11.55
CA ILE A 264 -10.29 12.43 12.28
C ILE A 264 -10.66 12.24 13.75
N GLY A 265 -9.65 12.23 14.62
CA GLY A 265 -9.82 12.19 16.07
C GLY A 265 -9.51 13.54 16.72
N LEU A 266 -9.83 13.64 18.00
CA LEU A 266 -9.34 14.71 18.87
C LEU A 266 -7.86 14.47 19.21
N ASN A 267 -7.11 15.55 19.26
CA ASN A 267 -5.72 15.51 19.70
C ASN A 267 -5.64 15.30 21.22
N TYR A 268 -5.29 14.06 21.61
CA TYR A 268 -5.08 13.65 22.99
C TYR A 268 -3.66 13.92 23.50
N ASP A 269 -2.72 14.30 22.62
CA ASP A 269 -1.29 14.47 22.91
C ASP A 269 -0.80 15.86 22.51
N LYS A 270 -1.31 16.88 23.21
CA LYS A 270 -0.93 18.28 23.00
C LYS A 270 0.47 18.63 23.52
N SER A 271 1.12 17.72 24.24
CA SER A 271 2.47 17.94 24.77
C SER A 271 3.56 17.68 23.71
N ALA A 272 3.23 16.97 22.62
CA ALA A 272 4.16 16.77 21.52
C ALA A 272 4.53 18.11 20.83
N PRO A 273 5.80 18.32 20.45
CA PRO A 273 6.22 19.48 19.67
C PRO A 273 5.37 19.68 18.42
N LYS A 274 5.03 20.94 18.12
CA LYS A 274 4.24 21.33 16.94
C LYS A 274 2.87 20.61 16.83
N ALA A 275 2.31 20.14 17.95
CA ALA A 275 1.01 19.47 18.01
C ALA A 275 -0.08 20.32 18.68
N SER A 276 -0.12 21.61 18.40
CA SER A 276 -1.11 22.54 19.00
C SER A 276 -2.53 22.40 18.44
N TYR A 277 -2.71 21.66 17.34
CA TYR A 277 -4.02 21.45 16.70
C TYR A 277 -4.99 20.67 17.59
N GLU A 278 -6.29 20.88 17.35
CA GLU A 278 -7.37 20.20 18.03
C GLU A 278 -7.77 18.88 17.36
N TYR A 279 -7.76 18.86 16.03
CA TYR A 279 -8.16 17.70 15.23
C TYR A 279 -6.95 17.11 14.52
N MET A 280 -6.86 15.79 14.53
CA MET A 280 -5.74 15.06 13.91
C MET A 280 -6.22 13.80 13.22
N LEU A 281 -5.44 13.31 12.27
CA LEU A 281 -5.67 11.98 11.76
C LEU A 281 -5.31 10.93 12.78
N VAL A 282 -6.15 9.92 12.84
CA VAL A 282 -5.95 8.77 13.72
C VAL A 282 -5.98 7.48 12.93
N ARG A 283 -5.15 6.53 13.33
CA ARG A 283 -5.07 5.20 12.76
C ARG A 283 -5.29 4.18 13.87
N HIS A 284 -6.06 3.15 13.57
CA HIS A 284 -6.17 2.00 14.44
C HIS A 284 -4.85 1.21 14.42
N GLU A 285 -4.18 1.12 15.57
CA GLU A 285 -3.05 0.23 15.76
C GLU A 285 -3.57 -1.10 16.31
N PRO A 286 -3.16 -2.26 15.76
CA PRO A 286 -3.69 -3.55 16.16
C PRO A 286 -3.19 -3.91 17.56
N SER A 287 -3.89 -3.44 18.58
CA SER A 287 -3.65 -3.68 19.99
C SER A 287 -4.84 -4.46 20.50
N ASP A 288 -4.62 -5.69 20.93
CA ASP A 288 -5.67 -6.54 21.50
C ASP A 288 -5.40 -6.79 22.98
N LEU A 289 -6.45 -7.01 23.78
CA LEU A 289 -6.34 -7.40 25.19
C LEU A 289 -5.60 -8.74 25.33
N GLU A 290 -5.81 -9.63 24.36
CA GLU A 290 -5.37 -11.03 24.37
C GLU A 290 -4.11 -11.25 23.51
N VAL A 291 -3.46 -10.19 23.02
CA VAL A 291 -2.28 -10.31 22.13
C VAL A 291 -1.17 -11.23 22.68
N PHE A 292 -1.03 -11.30 24.02
CA PHE A 292 -0.02 -12.10 24.72
C PHE A 292 -0.59 -13.29 25.51
N ASP A 293 -1.86 -13.62 25.32
CA ASP A 293 -2.55 -14.66 26.12
C ASP A 293 -1.94 -16.05 25.97
N TYR A 294 -1.23 -16.32 24.87
CA TYR A 294 -0.43 -17.53 24.69
C TYR A 294 0.71 -17.65 25.72
N TYR A 295 1.33 -16.52 26.10
CA TYR A 295 2.42 -16.47 27.07
C TYR A 295 1.93 -16.24 28.49
N VAL A 296 1.01 -15.31 28.67
CA VAL A 296 0.49 -14.90 29.97
C VAL A 296 -0.89 -14.28 29.81
N LYS A 297 -1.89 -14.85 30.50
CA LYS A 297 -3.26 -14.33 30.53
C LYS A 297 -3.32 -12.97 31.20
N ASP A 298 -4.23 -12.12 30.74
CA ASP A 298 -4.48 -10.77 31.28
C ASP A 298 -3.19 -9.93 31.34
N ALA A 299 -2.39 -9.99 30.28
CA ALA A 299 -1.12 -9.25 30.19
C ALA A 299 -1.35 -7.73 30.28
N PHE A 300 -2.42 -7.24 29.66
CA PHE A 300 -2.74 -5.82 29.55
C PHE A 300 -3.79 -5.33 30.54
N ALA A 301 -3.53 -5.52 31.83
CA ALA A 301 -4.42 -5.07 32.92
C ALA A 301 -4.70 -3.55 32.94
N ASN A 302 -3.88 -2.74 32.27
CA ASN A 302 -4.00 -1.28 32.17
C ASN A 302 -4.36 -0.83 30.74
N PHE A 303 -5.10 -1.63 29.98
CA PHE A 303 -5.39 -1.38 28.56
C PHE A 303 -5.93 0.03 28.28
N ASP A 304 -6.81 0.55 29.14
CA ASP A 304 -7.44 1.86 28.97
C ASP A 304 -6.49 3.06 29.07
N LYS A 305 -5.24 2.88 29.53
CA LYS A 305 -4.29 4.00 29.70
C LYS A 305 -3.74 4.55 28.40
N VAL A 306 -3.86 3.80 27.30
CA VAL A 306 -3.36 4.20 25.99
C VAL A 306 -4.45 3.99 24.94
N PRO A 307 -4.76 4.98 24.10
CA PRO A 307 -5.67 4.79 22.98
C PRO A 307 -5.18 3.73 21.99
N THR A 308 -6.11 2.99 21.37
CA THR A 308 -5.84 2.09 20.23
C THR A 308 -5.90 2.85 18.91
N TRP A 309 -6.73 3.90 18.84
CA TRP A 309 -6.68 4.92 17.78
C TRP A 309 -5.66 6.00 18.13
N LYS A 310 -4.54 6.03 17.40
CA LYS A 310 -3.41 6.95 17.69
C LYS A 310 -3.15 7.93 16.57
N ARG A 311 -2.43 9.02 16.89
CA ARG A 311 -1.96 10.00 15.89
C ARG A 311 -1.33 9.30 14.69
N ALA A 312 -1.84 9.58 13.50
CA ALA A 312 -1.35 9.04 12.26
C ALA A 312 -0.41 10.02 11.53
N SER A 313 0.55 9.46 10.82
CA SER A 313 1.36 10.18 9.82
C SER A 313 1.46 9.33 8.56
N PRO A 314 0.35 9.19 7.81
CA PRO A 314 0.33 8.41 6.58
C PRO A 314 1.31 9.00 5.56
N HIS A 315 1.99 8.13 4.84
CA HIS A 315 2.97 8.52 3.82
C HIS A 315 2.32 8.60 2.44
N ASN A 316 1.14 9.20 2.35
CA ASN A 316 0.34 9.26 1.13
C ASN A 316 -0.07 10.70 0.78
N ILE A 317 0.80 11.65 1.11
CA ILE A 317 0.50 13.09 1.07
C ILE A 317 0.19 13.51 -0.37
N GLN A 318 -0.88 14.27 -0.54
CA GLN A 318 -1.28 14.92 -1.79
C GLN A 318 -1.46 16.40 -1.57
N ARG A 319 -1.06 17.20 -2.57
CA ARG A 319 -1.28 18.65 -2.52
C ARG A 319 -2.76 19.01 -2.50
N LYS A 320 -3.59 18.23 -3.20
CA LYS A 320 -5.04 18.34 -3.19
C LYS A 320 -5.62 16.95 -2.95
N THR A 321 -6.59 16.87 -2.07
CA THR A 321 -7.37 15.66 -1.76
C THR A 321 -8.86 15.92 -1.99
N TRP A 322 -9.66 14.86 -1.97
CA TRP A 322 -11.12 14.99 -2.00
C TRP A 322 -11.64 15.86 -0.85
N GLN A 323 -11.06 15.72 0.34
CA GLN A 323 -11.41 16.54 1.51
C GLN A 323 -11.24 18.04 1.23
N THR A 324 -10.20 18.41 0.47
CA THR A 324 -9.95 19.82 0.09
C THR A 324 -10.77 20.30 -1.10
N ALA A 325 -11.50 19.42 -1.80
CA ALA A 325 -12.29 19.79 -2.97
C ALA A 325 -13.48 20.69 -2.60
N ASN A 326 -14.05 20.51 -1.40
CA ASN A 326 -15.15 21.30 -0.88
C ASN A 326 -15.16 21.28 0.65
N CYS A 327 -15.51 22.39 1.30
CA CYS A 327 -15.56 22.47 2.76
C CYS A 327 -16.45 21.39 3.38
N ASN A 328 -17.57 21.05 2.72
CA ASN A 328 -18.56 20.10 3.22
C ASN A 328 -18.17 18.64 2.99
N ASN A 329 -17.03 18.35 2.35
CA ASN A 329 -16.45 17.01 2.37
C ASN A 329 -15.91 16.65 3.77
N CYS A 330 -15.68 17.65 4.63
CA CYS A 330 -15.39 17.48 6.05
C CYS A 330 -16.50 18.06 6.94
N HIS A 331 -16.94 19.29 6.67
CA HIS A 331 -17.94 19.99 7.49
C HIS A 331 -19.34 19.37 7.33
N GLY A 332 -19.91 18.90 8.43
CA GLY A 332 -21.17 18.15 8.47
C GLY A 332 -21.04 16.68 8.03
N ASN A 333 -19.83 16.19 7.78
CA ASN A 333 -19.57 14.81 7.40
C ASN A 333 -19.19 13.98 8.64
N ARG A 334 -20.19 13.42 9.34
CA ARG A 334 -19.98 12.66 10.59
C ARG A 334 -19.07 11.45 10.41
N GLU A 335 -19.16 10.78 9.26
CA GLU A 335 -18.41 9.55 8.96
C GLU A 335 -16.90 9.75 8.94
N LEU A 336 -16.42 10.97 8.69
CA LEU A 336 -14.99 11.28 8.65
C LEU A 336 -14.38 11.42 10.06
N PHE A 337 -15.20 11.62 11.10
CA PHE A 337 -14.73 11.79 12.48
C PHE A 337 -14.87 10.49 13.26
N LEU A 338 -13.90 10.18 14.13
CA LEU A 338 -13.91 8.95 14.92
C LEU A 338 -15.11 8.93 15.87
N ALA A 339 -16.00 7.95 15.71
CA ALA A 339 -17.16 7.68 16.55
C ALA A 339 -16.93 6.51 17.52
N ALA A 340 -17.82 6.36 18.51
CA ALA A 340 -17.86 5.14 19.32
C ALA A 340 -18.19 3.90 18.47
N ALA A 341 -19.08 4.05 17.48
CA ALA A 341 -19.48 2.97 16.56
C ALA A 341 -18.35 2.49 15.62
N ASP A 342 -17.25 3.24 15.53
CA ASP A 342 -16.08 2.85 14.74
C ASP A 342 -15.13 1.92 15.50
N GLN A 343 -15.43 1.58 16.76
CA GLN A 343 -14.51 0.91 17.68
C GLN A 343 -15.06 -0.42 18.16
N LEU A 344 -14.14 -1.31 18.53
CA LEU A 344 -14.50 -2.51 19.28
C LEU A 344 -14.96 -2.11 20.69
N ASP A 345 -15.93 -2.83 21.23
CA ASP A 345 -16.57 -2.48 22.51
C ASP A 345 -15.57 -2.34 23.66
N TYR A 346 -14.55 -3.20 23.71
CA TYR A 346 -13.53 -3.20 24.76
C TYR A 346 -12.54 -2.02 24.66
N GLU A 347 -12.48 -1.31 23.52
CA GLU A 347 -11.53 -0.22 23.28
C GLU A 347 -12.12 1.16 23.57
N GLN A 348 -13.44 1.27 23.68
CA GLN A 348 -14.14 2.56 23.76
C GLN A 348 -13.64 3.43 24.93
N LYS A 349 -13.34 2.80 26.07
CA LYS A 349 -12.82 3.50 27.25
C LYS A 349 -11.39 4.00 27.03
N ALA A 350 -10.52 3.20 26.41
CA ALA A 350 -9.16 3.59 26.05
C ALA A 350 -9.10 4.78 25.09
N ASN A 351 -10.10 4.89 24.21
CA ASN A 351 -10.16 5.91 23.15
C ASN A 351 -11.03 7.12 23.51
N ALA A 352 -11.58 7.20 24.72
CA ALA A 352 -12.50 8.27 25.12
C ALA A 352 -11.94 9.69 24.88
N SER A 353 -10.62 9.88 24.98
CA SER A 353 -9.93 11.15 24.72
C SER A 353 -9.73 11.48 23.24
N VAL A 354 -9.93 10.50 22.35
CA VAL A 354 -9.67 10.59 20.90
C VAL A 354 -10.97 10.69 20.10
N VAL A 355 -12.07 10.14 20.63
CA VAL A 355 -13.40 10.19 20.01
C VAL A 355 -13.87 11.63 19.85
N VAL A 356 -14.48 11.90 18.70
CA VAL A 356 -15.11 13.20 18.41
C VAL A 356 -16.60 13.07 18.68
N PRO A 357 -17.14 13.74 19.72
CA PRO A 357 -18.58 13.77 19.94
C PRO A 357 -19.27 14.58 18.84
N ASP A 358 -20.54 14.29 18.56
CA ASP A 358 -21.31 14.94 17.49
C ASP A 358 -21.35 16.47 17.62
N SER A 359 -21.37 16.97 18.87
CA SER A 359 -21.31 18.40 19.19
C SER A 359 -20.01 19.08 18.76
N ARG A 360 -18.95 18.32 18.49
CA ARG A 360 -17.65 18.80 18.00
C ARG A 360 -17.42 18.54 16.51
N VAL A 361 -18.35 17.89 15.81
CA VAL A 361 -18.29 17.81 14.35
C VAL A 361 -18.59 19.21 13.79
N PRO A 362 -17.69 19.81 13.00
CA PRO A 362 -17.92 21.13 12.45
C PRO A 362 -19.18 21.17 11.59
N ALA A 363 -20.06 22.14 11.84
CA ALA A 363 -21.29 22.29 11.07
C ALA A 363 -21.00 22.54 9.57
N ARG A 364 -21.91 22.03 8.73
CA ARG A 364 -21.92 22.23 7.28
C ARG A 364 -21.86 23.73 6.96
N ARG A 365 -21.09 24.10 5.95
CA ARG A 365 -20.97 25.48 5.46
C ARG A 365 -22.08 25.74 4.44
N GLU A 366 -22.83 26.83 4.66
CA GLU A 366 -23.89 27.27 3.74
C GLU A 366 -23.35 27.68 2.37
N LYS A 367 -22.19 28.34 2.34
CA LYS A 367 -21.53 28.81 1.12
C LYS A 367 -20.23 28.05 0.89
N THR A 368 -20.18 27.26 -0.17
CA THR A 368 -18.99 26.53 -0.59
C THR A 368 -18.71 26.72 -2.07
N ILE A 369 -17.45 26.54 -2.47
CA ILE A 369 -17.06 26.55 -3.88
C ILE A 369 -17.60 25.26 -4.52
N PRO A 370 -18.40 25.34 -5.60
CA PRO A 370 -18.88 24.14 -6.28
C PRO A 370 -17.73 23.31 -6.86
N ILE A 371 -17.82 21.99 -6.72
CA ILE A 371 -16.88 21.08 -7.37
C ILE A 371 -17.29 21.00 -8.85
N LYS A 372 -16.40 21.46 -9.74
CA LYS A 372 -16.60 21.31 -11.19
C LYS A 372 -16.15 19.93 -11.64
N LEU A 373 -17.08 19.01 -11.81
CA LEU A 373 -16.82 17.69 -12.40
C LEU A 373 -17.01 17.73 -13.94
N PRO A 374 -16.45 16.76 -14.69
CA PRO A 374 -16.79 16.58 -16.10
C PRO A 374 -18.29 16.28 -16.27
N ASP A 375 -18.89 16.74 -17.37
CA ASP A 375 -20.27 16.43 -17.74
C ASP A 375 -20.31 15.05 -18.40
N ILE A 376 -20.49 14.01 -17.59
CA ILE A 376 -20.45 12.62 -18.02
C ILE A 376 -21.38 11.75 -17.16
N THR A 377 -22.01 10.75 -17.78
CA THR A 377 -22.90 9.83 -17.10
C THR A 377 -22.15 8.60 -16.62
N VAL A 378 -22.14 8.40 -15.30
CA VAL A 378 -21.63 7.18 -14.66
C VAL A 378 -22.52 6.00 -15.03
N ARG A 379 -21.91 4.87 -15.37
CA ARG A 379 -22.59 3.63 -15.76
C ARG A 379 -22.80 2.74 -14.55
N GLU A 380 -23.70 3.14 -13.66
CA GLU A 380 -23.94 2.45 -12.37
C GLU A 380 -24.23 0.95 -12.52
N SER A 381 -24.86 0.53 -13.63
CA SER A 381 -25.11 -0.89 -13.90
C SER A 381 -23.85 -1.75 -14.05
N MET A 382 -22.67 -1.17 -14.26
CA MET A 382 -21.41 -1.91 -14.34
C MET A 382 -20.90 -2.37 -12.97
N VAL A 383 -21.43 -1.84 -11.86
CA VAL A 383 -21.01 -2.24 -10.51
C VAL A 383 -22.26 -2.63 -9.72
N VAL A 384 -22.39 -3.90 -9.37
CA VAL A 384 -23.52 -4.41 -8.58
C VAL A 384 -23.12 -4.58 -7.12
N THR A 385 -24.05 -4.36 -6.19
CA THR A 385 -23.79 -4.58 -4.76
C THR A 385 -24.03 -6.04 -4.38
N PRO A 386 -23.50 -6.51 -3.24
CA PRO A 386 -23.84 -7.82 -2.67
C PRO A 386 -25.35 -8.04 -2.54
N GLU A 387 -26.08 -7.03 -2.08
CA GLU A 387 -27.54 -7.09 -1.88
C GLU A 387 -28.25 -7.29 -3.22
N TRP A 388 -27.89 -6.52 -4.25
CA TRP A 388 -28.45 -6.69 -5.59
C TRP A 388 -28.17 -8.09 -6.12
N LEU A 389 -26.93 -8.58 -6.00
CA LEU A 389 -26.61 -9.92 -6.50
C LEU A 389 -27.43 -10.99 -5.78
N HIS A 390 -27.54 -10.90 -4.45
CA HIS A 390 -28.34 -11.83 -3.63
C HIS A 390 -29.81 -11.89 -4.09
N GLU A 391 -30.44 -10.74 -4.33
CA GLU A 391 -31.83 -10.65 -4.83
C GLU A 391 -32.03 -11.14 -6.27
N ASN A 392 -30.94 -11.30 -7.03
CA ASN A 392 -30.96 -11.66 -8.44
C ASN A 392 -30.37 -13.04 -8.74
N LEU A 393 -29.84 -13.76 -7.73
CA LEU A 393 -29.32 -15.12 -7.89
C LEU A 393 -30.37 -16.04 -8.53
N GLY A 394 -29.91 -16.87 -9.47
CA GLY A 394 -30.76 -17.83 -10.19
C GLY A 394 -31.67 -17.24 -11.28
N LYS A 395 -31.70 -15.91 -11.48
CA LYS A 395 -32.46 -15.32 -12.59
C LYS A 395 -31.92 -15.79 -13.95
N LYS A 396 -32.84 -16.17 -14.84
CA LYS A 396 -32.49 -16.59 -16.19
C LYS A 396 -31.74 -15.47 -16.94
N GLY A 397 -30.58 -15.80 -17.48
CA GLY A 397 -29.72 -14.86 -18.22
C GLY A 397 -28.68 -14.14 -17.35
N LEU A 398 -28.69 -14.32 -16.03
CA LEU A 398 -27.60 -13.90 -15.15
C LEU A 398 -26.54 -15.01 -15.09
N ILE A 399 -25.30 -14.68 -15.40
CA ILE A 399 -24.15 -15.58 -15.30
C ILE A 399 -23.18 -15.00 -14.28
N LEU A 400 -22.87 -15.78 -13.25
CA LEU A 400 -21.92 -15.39 -12.22
C LEU A 400 -20.57 -16.08 -12.44
N ILE A 401 -19.52 -15.27 -12.55
CA ILE A 401 -18.15 -15.74 -12.80
C ILE A 401 -17.26 -15.40 -11.62
N ASP A 402 -16.63 -16.41 -11.06
CA ASP A 402 -15.53 -16.26 -10.09
C ASP A 402 -14.20 -16.25 -10.84
N ALA A 403 -13.53 -15.11 -10.84
CA ALA A 403 -12.26 -14.88 -11.53
C ALA A 403 -11.02 -15.10 -10.65
N ARG A 404 -11.19 -15.70 -9.45
CA ARG A 404 -10.08 -16.13 -8.59
C ARG A 404 -9.40 -17.38 -9.16
N ASP A 405 -8.30 -17.78 -8.53
CA ASP A 405 -7.69 -19.06 -8.81
C ASP A 405 -8.53 -20.23 -8.25
N ARG A 406 -8.10 -21.44 -8.61
CA ARG A 406 -8.80 -22.68 -8.23
C ARG A 406 -8.91 -22.88 -6.71
N ASP A 407 -7.91 -22.42 -5.96
CA ASP A 407 -7.84 -22.64 -4.52
C ASP A 407 -8.75 -21.65 -3.79
N GLY A 408 -8.81 -20.39 -4.25
CA GLY A 408 -9.79 -19.40 -3.80
C GLY A 408 -11.23 -19.88 -4.00
N PHE A 409 -11.55 -20.38 -5.20
CA PHE A 409 -12.89 -20.91 -5.50
C PHE A 409 -13.27 -22.11 -4.60
N ARG A 410 -12.33 -23.05 -4.40
CA ARG A 410 -12.56 -24.25 -3.58
C ARG A 410 -12.69 -23.97 -2.09
N SER A 411 -12.10 -22.88 -1.62
CA SER A 411 -12.20 -22.45 -0.22
C SER A 411 -13.61 -21.99 0.14
N GLY A 412 -14.34 -21.48 -0.86
CA GLY A 412 -15.73 -21.07 -0.77
C GLY A 412 -16.04 -20.06 -1.87
N HIS A 413 -17.18 -20.17 -2.55
CA HIS A 413 -17.61 -19.30 -3.63
C HIS A 413 -19.11 -19.01 -3.54
N ILE A 414 -19.56 -17.95 -4.22
CA ILE A 414 -20.99 -17.59 -4.28
C ILE A 414 -21.76 -18.67 -5.04
N GLU A 415 -22.92 -19.07 -4.53
CA GLU A 415 -23.77 -20.09 -5.15
C GLU A 415 -24.07 -19.79 -6.63
N GLY A 416 -23.92 -20.79 -7.49
CA GLY A 416 -24.12 -20.68 -8.94
C GLY A 416 -22.95 -20.03 -9.70
N ALA A 417 -21.87 -19.61 -9.01
CA ALA A 417 -20.68 -19.08 -9.68
C ALA A 417 -19.92 -20.16 -10.46
N THR A 418 -19.49 -19.83 -11.67
CA THR A 418 -18.57 -20.64 -12.47
C THR A 418 -17.15 -20.11 -12.33
N LEU A 419 -16.19 -20.98 -12.00
CA LEU A 419 -14.77 -20.64 -11.97
C LEU A 419 -14.26 -20.32 -13.38
N TYR A 420 -13.69 -19.12 -13.56
CA TYR A 420 -12.92 -18.76 -14.74
C TYR A 420 -11.69 -17.94 -14.35
N ASP A 421 -10.54 -18.61 -14.14
CA ASP A 421 -9.26 -17.94 -13.87
C ASP A 421 -8.70 -17.31 -15.18
N PRO A 422 -8.71 -15.96 -15.30
CA PRO A 422 -8.27 -15.28 -16.51
C PRO A 422 -6.75 -15.40 -16.77
N LEU A 423 -5.97 -15.84 -15.77
CA LEU A 423 -4.53 -16.08 -15.90
C LEU A 423 -4.19 -17.48 -16.39
N ARG A 424 -5.17 -18.41 -16.40
CA ARG A 424 -4.94 -19.83 -16.71
C ARG A 424 -5.79 -20.37 -17.86
N PHE A 425 -6.95 -19.77 -18.15
CA PHE A 425 -7.88 -20.28 -19.17
C PHE A 425 -7.73 -19.66 -20.57
N GLY A 426 -6.48 -19.42 -20.98
CA GLY A 426 -6.18 -19.17 -22.38
C GLY A 426 -6.67 -17.83 -22.92
N LEU A 427 -6.84 -16.81 -22.07
CA LEU A 427 -7.09 -15.45 -22.54
C LEU A 427 -5.86 -14.80 -23.18
N ARG A 428 -4.66 -15.30 -22.86
CA ARG A 428 -3.39 -14.69 -23.25
C ARG A 428 -2.40 -15.70 -23.80
N ASN A 429 -1.50 -15.23 -24.65
CA ASN A 429 -0.43 -16.02 -25.25
C ASN A 429 0.84 -16.01 -24.39
N GLY A 430 1.89 -16.72 -24.84
CA GLY A 430 3.17 -16.82 -24.13
C GLY A 430 3.95 -15.51 -24.01
N GLN A 431 3.56 -14.46 -24.75
CA GLN A 431 4.11 -13.10 -24.67
C GLN A 431 3.29 -12.19 -23.75
N ASN A 432 2.27 -12.73 -23.07
CA ASN A 432 1.30 -11.98 -22.28
C ASN A 432 0.44 -11.00 -23.10
N ASN A 433 0.22 -11.22 -24.39
CA ASN A 433 -0.79 -10.46 -25.13
C ASN A 433 -2.10 -11.25 -25.15
N LEU A 434 -3.24 -10.58 -25.30
CA LEU A 434 -4.54 -11.22 -25.51
C LEU A 434 -4.48 -12.14 -26.74
N ASN A 435 -5.10 -13.31 -26.61
CA ASN A 435 -5.32 -14.19 -27.74
C ASN A 435 -6.33 -13.56 -28.74
N PRO A 436 -6.36 -14.04 -29.99
CA PRO A 436 -7.37 -13.59 -30.95
C PRO A 436 -8.79 -13.72 -30.38
N ALA A 437 -9.63 -12.72 -30.64
CA ALA A 437 -10.99 -12.65 -30.06
C ALA A 437 -11.80 -13.94 -30.30
N ALA A 438 -11.66 -14.57 -31.46
CA ALA A 438 -12.34 -15.83 -31.78
C ALA A 438 -11.98 -16.97 -30.80
N ASN A 439 -10.71 -17.08 -30.40
CA ASN A 439 -10.27 -18.10 -29.44
C ASN A 439 -10.82 -17.82 -28.05
N ILE A 440 -10.83 -16.55 -27.64
CA ILE A 440 -11.39 -16.12 -26.37
C ILE A 440 -12.89 -16.41 -26.32
N SER A 441 -13.64 -16.09 -27.38
CA SER A 441 -15.08 -16.38 -27.49
C SER A 441 -15.37 -17.88 -27.33
N ILE A 442 -14.58 -18.76 -27.94
CA ILE A 442 -14.73 -20.22 -27.76
C ILE A 442 -14.56 -20.60 -26.28
N ASN A 443 -13.52 -20.09 -25.61
CA ASN A 443 -13.26 -20.40 -24.20
C ASN A 443 -14.37 -19.86 -23.28
N PHE A 444 -14.92 -18.67 -23.57
CA PHE A 444 -16.05 -18.14 -22.79
C PHE A 444 -17.34 -18.93 -23.01
N GLY A 445 -17.60 -19.37 -24.25
CA GLY A 445 -18.70 -20.26 -24.57
C GLY A 445 -18.63 -21.59 -23.81
N GLN A 446 -17.44 -22.19 -23.72
CA GLN A 446 -17.20 -23.40 -22.92
C GLN A 446 -17.46 -23.20 -21.43
N ALA A 447 -17.25 -21.99 -20.92
CA ALA A 447 -17.58 -21.60 -19.56
C ALA A 447 -19.06 -21.20 -19.36
N GLY A 448 -19.90 -21.37 -20.40
CA GLY A 448 -21.34 -21.18 -20.34
C GLY A 448 -21.83 -19.74 -20.50
N MET A 449 -20.95 -18.83 -20.92
CA MET A 449 -21.27 -17.42 -21.19
C MET A 449 -21.73 -17.23 -22.64
N ASN A 450 -22.68 -16.32 -22.84
CA ASN A 450 -23.06 -15.75 -24.13
C ASN A 450 -22.93 -14.20 -24.07
N ALA A 451 -22.71 -13.56 -25.21
CA ALA A 451 -22.51 -12.11 -25.29
C ALA A 451 -23.76 -11.28 -24.88
N ASP A 452 -24.95 -11.87 -24.95
CA ASP A 452 -26.23 -11.26 -24.54
C ASP A 452 -26.58 -11.51 -23.06
N ASP A 453 -25.88 -12.44 -22.38
CA ASP A 453 -26.08 -12.70 -20.95
C ASP A 453 -25.72 -11.45 -20.12
N HIS A 454 -26.32 -11.30 -18.93
CA HIS A 454 -25.83 -10.40 -17.90
C HIS A 454 -24.74 -11.12 -17.11
N ILE A 455 -23.49 -10.79 -17.38
CA ILE A 455 -22.32 -11.44 -16.78
C ILE A 455 -21.85 -10.59 -15.59
N VAL A 456 -21.98 -11.14 -14.38
CA VAL A 456 -21.42 -10.55 -13.16
C VAL A 456 -20.12 -11.27 -12.84
N VAL A 457 -19.03 -10.52 -12.74
CA VAL A 457 -17.70 -11.05 -12.43
C VAL A 457 -17.28 -10.60 -11.03
N TYR A 458 -16.71 -11.49 -10.24
CA TYR A 458 -16.05 -11.12 -9.00
C TYR A 458 -14.72 -11.83 -8.85
N ASP A 459 -13.86 -11.24 -8.04
CA ASP A 459 -12.62 -11.82 -7.53
C ASP A 459 -12.51 -11.46 -6.04
N ASN A 460 -11.29 -11.39 -5.48
CA ASN A 460 -11.10 -10.95 -4.10
C ASN A 460 -11.44 -9.46 -3.92
N ASN A 461 -10.96 -8.58 -4.82
CA ASN A 461 -10.97 -7.12 -4.60
C ASN A 461 -11.29 -6.27 -5.84
N GLY A 462 -12.01 -6.81 -6.81
CA GLY A 462 -12.48 -6.15 -8.03
C GLY A 462 -11.44 -5.98 -9.14
N ARG A 463 -10.14 -6.16 -8.87
CA ARG A 463 -9.07 -5.80 -9.82
C ARG A 463 -8.95 -6.79 -10.98
N ILE A 464 -8.97 -8.09 -10.69
CA ILE A 464 -8.97 -9.13 -11.72
C ILE A 464 -10.34 -9.21 -12.40
N ALA A 465 -11.43 -8.99 -11.65
CA ALA A 465 -12.76 -8.86 -12.22
C ALA A 465 -12.85 -7.72 -13.25
N GLY A 466 -12.21 -6.58 -12.99
CA GLY A 466 -12.12 -5.48 -13.96
C GLY A 466 -11.36 -5.86 -15.23
N PHE A 467 -10.26 -6.59 -15.14
CA PHE A 467 -9.57 -7.14 -16.31
C PHE A 467 -10.46 -8.09 -17.11
N MET A 468 -11.13 -9.04 -16.43
CA MET A 468 -12.04 -9.97 -17.07
C MET A 468 -13.20 -9.25 -17.76
N ALA A 469 -13.75 -8.20 -17.13
CA ALA A 469 -14.79 -7.37 -17.70
C ALA A 469 -14.33 -6.64 -18.97
N MET A 470 -13.08 -6.14 -18.98
CA MET A 470 -12.48 -5.57 -20.19
C MET A 470 -12.38 -6.60 -21.32
N VAL A 471 -11.94 -7.83 -21.04
CA VAL A 471 -11.84 -8.88 -22.06
C VAL A 471 -13.22 -9.28 -22.58
N LEU A 472 -14.23 -9.35 -21.72
CA LEU A 472 -15.62 -9.57 -22.11
C LEU A 472 -16.14 -8.46 -23.06
N GLU A 473 -15.88 -7.19 -22.74
CA GLU A 473 -16.23 -6.06 -23.64
C GLU A 473 -15.46 -6.14 -24.97
N TYR A 474 -14.18 -6.54 -24.94
CA TYR A 474 -13.35 -6.75 -26.13
C TYR A 474 -13.89 -7.80 -27.08
N VAL A 475 -14.46 -8.91 -26.58
CA VAL A 475 -15.10 -9.92 -27.43
C VAL A 475 -16.58 -9.63 -27.73
N GLY A 476 -17.11 -8.53 -27.21
CA GLY A 476 -18.44 -8.02 -27.56
C GLY A 476 -19.58 -8.39 -26.60
N ALA A 477 -19.28 -8.74 -25.34
CA ALA A 477 -20.30 -8.82 -24.29
C ALA A 477 -20.97 -7.46 -24.07
N LYS A 478 -22.29 -7.46 -23.89
CA LYS A 478 -23.08 -6.22 -23.78
C LYS A 478 -23.34 -5.78 -22.34
N ASN A 479 -23.62 -6.75 -21.47
CA ASN A 479 -24.07 -6.53 -20.10
C ASN A 479 -23.06 -7.14 -19.13
N VAL A 480 -22.03 -6.38 -18.77
CA VAL A 480 -20.98 -6.84 -17.85
C VAL A 480 -20.96 -5.97 -16.62
N SER A 481 -21.00 -6.61 -15.45
CA SER A 481 -20.87 -5.96 -14.16
C SER A 481 -19.77 -6.62 -13.32
N ILE A 482 -19.19 -5.88 -12.39
CA ILE A 482 -18.39 -6.45 -11.30
C ILE A 482 -19.15 -6.38 -9.98
N LEU A 483 -18.90 -7.34 -9.09
CA LEU A 483 -19.38 -7.30 -7.71
C LEU A 483 -18.55 -6.32 -6.88
N LYS A 484 -19.18 -5.29 -6.33
CA LYS A 484 -18.54 -4.32 -5.43
C LYS A 484 -17.98 -5.03 -4.20
N GLY A 485 -16.69 -4.87 -3.94
CA GLY A 485 -16.01 -5.52 -2.81
C GLY A 485 -15.65 -6.99 -3.03
N GLY A 486 -15.97 -7.59 -4.19
CA GLY A 486 -15.65 -8.99 -4.47
C GLY A 486 -16.27 -9.98 -3.49
N ILE A 487 -15.60 -11.12 -3.29
CA ILE A 487 -16.03 -12.15 -2.33
C ILE A 487 -15.97 -11.64 -0.88
N GLU A 488 -14.99 -10.80 -0.54
CA GLU A 488 -14.87 -10.24 0.81
C GLU A 488 -16.05 -9.33 1.12
N GLY A 489 -16.49 -8.52 0.15
CA GLY A 489 -17.69 -7.69 0.27
C GLY A 489 -18.97 -8.51 0.44
N TRP A 490 -19.07 -9.65 -0.24
CA TRP A 490 -20.19 -10.58 -0.10
C TRP A 490 -20.30 -11.17 1.31
N GLU A 491 -19.18 -11.67 1.85
CA GLU A 491 -19.13 -12.24 3.20
C GLU A 491 -19.36 -11.16 4.27
N HIS A 492 -18.79 -9.96 4.09
CA HIS A 492 -19.04 -8.82 5.00
C HIS A 492 -20.50 -8.36 5.02
N ALA A 493 -21.24 -8.54 3.93
CA ALA A 493 -22.68 -8.27 3.88
C ALA A 493 -23.51 -9.38 4.58
N GLY A 494 -22.86 -10.41 5.13
CA GLY A 494 -23.51 -11.50 5.86
C GLY A 494 -24.05 -12.63 4.98
N TYR A 495 -23.69 -12.65 3.69
CA TYR A 495 -24.15 -13.68 2.77
C TYR A 495 -23.26 -14.91 2.77
N HIS A 496 -23.86 -16.08 2.59
CA HIS A 496 -23.16 -17.36 2.64
C HIS A 496 -22.41 -17.69 1.35
N VAL A 497 -21.35 -18.48 1.49
CA VAL A 497 -20.59 -19.11 0.40
C VAL A 497 -20.79 -20.63 0.43
N THR A 498 -20.64 -21.27 -0.72
CA THR A 498 -20.73 -22.72 -0.89
C THR A 498 -19.40 -23.30 -1.37
N LYS A 499 -19.24 -24.62 -1.22
CA LYS A 499 -18.15 -25.40 -1.83
C LYS A 499 -18.66 -26.33 -2.93
N GLU A 500 -19.97 -26.34 -3.18
CA GLU A 500 -20.60 -27.19 -4.19
C GLU A 500 -20.25 -26.67 -5.58
N ALA A 501 -19.65 -27.52 -6.41
CA ALA A 501 -19.18 -27.09 -7.72
C ALA A 501 -20.35 -26.80 -8.69
N THR A 502 -20.38 -25.60 -9.25
CA THR A 502 -21.21 -25.29 -10.42
C THR A 502 -20.60 -25.90 -11.67
N LYS A 503 -21.39 -26.66 -12.44
CA LYS A 503 -21.00 -27.11 -13.78
C LYS A 503 -21.59 -26.17 -14.84
N PRO A 504 -20.78 -25.41 -15.58
CA PRO A 504 -21.31 -24.58 -16.65
C PRO A 504 -21.91 -25.46 -17.75
N THR A 505 -22.99 -24.98 -18.37
CA THR A 505 -23.51 -25.59 -19.60
C THR A 505 -22.91 -24.81 -20.78
N PRO A 506 -22.05 -25.44 -21.61
CA PRO A 506 -21.43 -24.76 -22.74
C PRO A 506 -22.47 -24.16 -23.69
N LYS A 507 -22.15 -23.00 -24.27
CA LYS A 507 -22.95 -22.28 -25.26
C LYS A 507 -22.04 -21.63 -26.29
N ASP A 508 -22.61 -21.13 -27.38
CA ASP A 508 -21.88 -20.25 -28.29
C ASP A 508 -21.78 -18.84 -27.71
N PHE A 509 -20.58 -18.26 -27.76
CA PHE A 509 -20.38 -16.86 -27.40
C PHE A 509 -20.50 -15.97 -28.66
N ASN A 510 -21.71 -15.45 -28.90
CA ASN A 510 -22.05 -14.70 -30.12
C ASN A 510 -21.78 -13.19 -30.02
N GLY A 511 -20.55 -12.83 -29.65
CA GLY A 511 -20.13 -11.43 -29.52
C GLY A 511 -19.47 -10.88 -30.79
N LYS A 512 -19.63 -9.58 -31.03
CA LYS A 512 -18.87 -8.86 -32.07
C LYS A 512 -17.61 -8.26 -31.45
N ALA A 513 -16.45 -8.77 -31.84
CA ALA A 513 -15.17 -8.29 -31.34
C ALA A 513 -14.98 -6.79 -31.58
N ARG A 514 -14.30 -6.14 -30.63
CA ARG A 514 -14.03 -4.71 -30.54
C ARG A 514 -12.52 -4.43 -30.55
N PRO A 515 -11.83 -4.66 -31.67
CA PRO A 515 -10.38 -4.53 -31.76
C PRO A 515 -9.88 -3.12 -31.46
N GLU A 516 -10.73 -2.10 -31.59
CA GLU A 516 -10.39 -0.71 -31.27
C GLU A 516 -10.06 -0.47 -29.79
N LEU A 517 -10.48 -1.37 -28.90
CA LEU A 517 -10.18 -1.28 -27.46
C LEU A 517 -8.73 -1.65 -27.12
N ILE A 518 -8.03 -2.34 -28.00
CA ILE A 518 -6.66 -2.81 -27.78
C ILE A 518 -5.70 -2.07 -28.69
N VAL A 519 -4.65 -1.49 -28.11
CA VAL A 519 -3.60 -0.77 -28.83
C VAL A 519 -2.23 -1.39 -28.54
N ASN A 520 -1.32 -1.27 -29.50
CA ASN A 520 0.04 -1.80 -29.43
C ASN A 520 1.06 -0.68 -29.17
N ASN A 521 2.34 -1.05 -29.07
CA ASN A 521 3.43 -0.09 -28.87
C ASN A 521 3.51 0.97 -29.99
N ASP A 522 3.20 0.61 -31.24
CA ASP A 522 3.28 1.56 -32.36
C ASP A 522 2.24 2.67 -32.24
N TYR A 523 1.00 2.32 -31.86
CA TYR A 523 0.00 3.32 -31.52
C TYR A 523 0.47 4.23 -30.39
N VAL A 524 1.05 3.67 -29.33
CA VAL A 524 1.57 4.46 -28.20
C VAL A 524 2.68 5.42 -28.65
N ARG A 525 3.67 4.95 -29.41
CA ARG A 525 4.77 5.77 -29.93
C ARG A 525 4.28 6.91 -30.83
N ASN A 526 3.32 6.62 -31.69
CA ASN A 526 2.75 7.60 -32.62
C ASN A 526 1.88 8.67 -31.93
N ASN A 527 1.54 8.49 -30.64
CA ASN A 527 0.68 9.39 -29.89
C ASN A 527 1.34 10.01 -28.66
N LEU A 528 2.67 9.89 -28.49
CA LEU A 528 3.38 10.46 -27.32
C LEU A 528 3.21 11.98 -27.21
N ASP A 529 3.15 12.66 -28.36
CA ASP A 529 3.04 14.12 -28.44
C ASP A 529 1.60 14.60 -28.73
N SER A 530 0.62 13.69 -28.76
CA SER A 530 -0.78 14.03 -29.02
C SER A 530 -1.41 14.67 -27.78
N LEU A 531 -2.09 15.80 -27.97
CA LEU A 531 -2.88 16.44 -26.90
C LEU A 531 -4.23 15.76 -26.66
N ASP A 532 -4.69 14.97 -27.65
CA ASP A 532 -5.97 14.26 -27.64
C ASP A 532 -5.86 12.86 -27.01
N VAL A 533 -4.64 12.40 -26.73
CA VAL A 533 -4.37 11.10 -26.12
C VAL A 533 -3.69 11.28 -24.77
N VAL A 534 -4.17 10.57 -23.75
CA VAL A 534 -3.50 10.50 -22.45
C VAL A 534 -3.15 9.06 -22.13
N ILE A 535 -1.86 8.79 -21.98
CA ILE A 535 -1.34 7.48 -21.56
C ILE A 535 -1.28 7.45 -20.04
N VAL A 536 -2.03 6.54 -19.43
CA VAL A 536 -2.17 6.39 -17.98
C VAL A 536 -1.42 5.13 -17.55
N ASP A 537 -0.26 5.32 -16.91
CA ASP A 537 0.55 4.25 -16.34
C ASP A 537 0.05 3.92 -14.92
N VAL A 538 -0.54 2.73 -14.78
CA VAL A 538 -1.22 2.30 -13.54
C VAL A 538 -0.35 1.48 -12.59
N ARG A 539 0.96 1.42 -12.86
CA ARG A 539 1.94 0.82 -11.96
C ARG A 539 2.18 1.70 -10.74
N ASP A 540 2.74 1.11 -9.69
CA ASP A 540 3.20 1.87 -8.54
C ASP A 540 4.33 2.87 -8.92
N ILE A 541 4.53 3.87 -8.07
CA ILE A 541 5.52 4.94 -8.29
C ILE A 541 6.94 4.36 -8.39
N ALA A 542 7.27 3.32 -7.62
CA ALA A 542 8.61 2.75 -7.64
C ALA A 542 8.94 2.18 -9.02
N GLN A 543 8.00 1.49 -9.67
CA GLN A 543 8.16 1.03 -11.04
C GLN A 543 8.19 2.19 -12.04
N ALA A 544 7.24 3.13 -11.92
CA ALA A 544 7.12 4.26 -12.84
C ALA A 544 8.36 5.17 -12.83
N LYS A 545 9.00 5.34 -11.66
CA LYS A 545 10.25 6.09 -11.47
C LYS A 545 11.52 5.28 -11.75
N GLY A 546 11.39 3.98 -12.00
CA GLY A 546 12.52 3.10 -12.27
C GLY A 546 13.35 2.69 -11.05
N LEU A 547 12.83 2.89 -9.83
CA LEU A 547 13.40 2.38 -8.58
C LEU A 547 13.23 0.87 -8.44
N ALA A 548 12.19 0.34 -9.08
CA ALA A 548 11.94 -1.08 -9.21
C ALA A 548 11.61 -1.41 -10.67
N LYS A 549 11.74 -2.69 -11.04
CA LYS A 549 11.42 -3.19 -12.38
C LYS A 549 10.69 -4.51 -12.27
N HIS A 550 9.74 -4.74 -13.17
CA HIS A 550 9.19 -6.08 -13.37
C HIS A 550 10.30 -7.02 -13.89
N ALA A 551 10.35 -8.27 -13.41
CA ALA A 551 11.44 -9.21 -13.74
C ALA A 551 11.66 -9.38 -15.25
N GLN A 552 10.57 -9.37 -16.03
CA GLN A 552 10.61 -9.53 -17.48
C GLN A 552 10.84 -8.24 -18.28
N ALA A 553 10.71 -7.06 -17.67
CA ALA A 553 10.94 -5.82 -18.42
C ALA A 553 12.43 -5.68 -18.73
N ALA A 554 12.82 -5.17 -19.89
CA ALA A 554 14.23 -4.98 -20.22
C ALA A 554 14.82 -3.78 -19.43
N ARG A 555 14.07 -2.67 -19.37
CA ARG A 555 14.49 -1.42 -18.71
C ARG A 555 13.50 -0.99 -17.63
N ALA A 556 14.02 -0.30 -16.61
CA ALA A 556 13.21 0.34 -15.58
C ALA A 556 12.69 1.70 -16.07
N GLY A 557 11.65 2.25 -15.43
CA GLY A 557 11.04 3.53 -15.79
C GLY A 557 9.65 3.38 -16.41
N ARG A 558 9.22 4.37 -17.19
CA ARG A 558 7.89 4.46 -17.80
C ARG A 558 7.88 5.14 -19.17
N ILE A 559 6.75 5.03 -19.85
CA ILE A 559 6.54 5.65 -21.17
C ILE A 559 6.66 7.18 -21.01
N PRO A 560 7.48 7.87 -21.84
CA PRO A 560 7.60 9.32 -21.81
C PRO A 560 6.23 10.01 -21.94
N GLY A 561 6.03 11.14 -21.25
CA GLY A 561 4.77 11.89 -21.28
C GLY A 561 3.58 11.23 -20.56
N SER A 562 3.66 9.95 -20.18
CA SER A 562 2.57 9.28 -19.46
C SER A 562 2.24 9.96 -18.12
N VAL A 563 1.00 9.80 -17.67
CA VAL A 563 0.55 10.18 -16.32
C VAL A 563 0.57 8.93 -15.44
N ASN A 564 1.30 8.96 -14.32
CA ASN A 564 1.27 7.86 -13.37
C ASN A 564 0.08 8.02 -12.42
N LEU A 565 -0.79 7.02 -12.42
CA LEU A 565 -1.94 6.89 -11.52
C LEU A 565 -2.06 5.41 -11.11
N PRO A 566 -1.45 5.00 -9.99
CA PRO A 566 -1.47 3.61 -9.56
C PRO A 566 -2.88 3.01 -9.49
N LEU A 567 -3.04 1.74 -9.83
CA LEU A 567 -4.35 1.06 -9.83
C LEU A 567 -5.06 1.13 -8.46
N SER A 568 -4.29 1.12 -7.37
CA SER A 568 -4.74 1.30 -5.98
C SER A 568 -5.33 2.68 -5.68
N ALA A 569 -5.17 3.67 -6.57
CA ALA A 569 -5.90 4.93 -6.49
C ALA A 569 -7.36 4.77 -6.90
N LEU A 570 -7.63 3.86 -7.84
CA LEU A 570 -8.95 3.59 -8.42
C LEU A 570 -9.74 2.54 -7.61
N TYR A 571 -9.04 1.54 -7.06
CA TYR A 571 -9.60 0.48 -6.23
C TYR A 571 -9.11 0.60 -4.80
N MET A 572 -10.01 0.52 -3.82
CA MET A 572 -9.61 0.33 -2.42
C MET A 572 -9.09 -1.10 -2.21
N ASP A 573 -8.35 -1.32 -1.13
CA ASP A 573 -7.71 -2.60 -0.85
C ASP A 573 -8.70 -3.76 -0.69
N ASN A 574 -9.86 -3.51 -0.07
CA ASN A 574 -10.96 -4.47 0.08
C ASN A 574 -11.88 -4.57 -1.16
N GLY A 575 -11.45 -4.01 -2.29
CA GLY A 575 -12.23 -3.96 -3.53
C GLY A 575 -13.44 -3.05 -3.53
N ALA A 576 -13.64 -2.26 -2.48
CA ALA A 576 -14.57 -1.15 -2.55
C ALA A 576 -14.06 -0.11 -3.57
N LEU A 577 -15.00 0.65 -4.13
CA LEU A 577 -14.71 1.78 -5.00
C LEU A 577 -14.96 3.08 -4.23
N LYS A 578 -14.13 4.08 -4.51
CA LYS A 578 -14.41 5.47 -4.12
C LYS A 578 -15.66 5.94 -4.86
N THR A 579 -16.31 6.99 -4.34
CA THR A 579 -17.48 7.57 -5.00
C THR A 579 -17.12 8.03 -6.42
N PRO A 580 -18.04 7.94 -7.40
CA PRO A 580 -17.79 8.42 -8.75
C PRO A 580 -17.34 9.89 -8.79
N GLU A 581 -17.89 10.74 -7.92
CA GLU A 581 -17.52 12.15 -7.81
C GLU A 581 -16.06 12.33 -7.39
N GLU A 582 -15.60 11.55 -6.41
CA GLU A 582 -14.21 11.56 -5.95
C GLU A 582 -13.26 11.09 -7.05
N LEU A 583 -13.60 10.00 -7.75
CA LEU A 583 -12.79 9.47 -8.85
C LEU A 583 -12.71 10.46 -10.02
N LEU A 584 -13.84 11.01 -10.46
CA LEU A 584 -13.88 12.03 -11.53
C LEU A 584 -13.08 13.28 -11.17
N TRP A 585 -13.17 13.73 -9.91
CA TRP A 585 -12.37 14.85 -9.42
C TRP A 585 -10.87 14.53 -9.44
N MET A 586 -10.47 13.32 -9.01
CA MET A 586 -9.08 12.87 -9.00
C MET A 586 -8.51 12.82 -10.41
N LEU A 587 -9.22 12.16 -11.34
CA LEU A 587 -8.82 12.02 -12.75
C LEU A 587 -8.64 13.39 -13.41
N LYS A 588 -9.61 14.29 -13.21
CA LYS A 588 -9.54 15.66 -13.72
C LYS A 588 -8.31 16.42 -13.21
N ASN A 589 -7.98 16.31 -11.92
CA ASN A 589 -6.79 16.99 -11.36
C ASN A 589 -5.46 16.40 -11.87
N LYS A 590 -5.48 15.19 -12.43
CA LYS A 590 -4.34 14.57 -13.12
C LYS A 590 -4.32 14.89 -14.63
N GLY A 591 -5.27 15.68 -15.15
CA GLY A 591 -5.37 16.01 -16.57
C GLY A 591 -5.94 14.88 -17.44
N ILE A 592 -6.58 13.89 -16.80
CA ILE A 592 -7.25 12.76 -17.45
C ILE A 592 -8.73 13.12 -17.58
N THR A 593 -9.15 13.56 -18.75
CA THR A 593 -10.47 14.14 -19.00
C THR A 593 -11.19 13.38 -20.12
N PRO A 594 -12.54 13.35 -20.13
CA PRO A 594 -13.29 12.48 -21.03
C PRO A 594 -13.33 12.94 -22.49
N ASP A 595 -12.85 14.14 -22.79
CA ASP A 595 -12.62 14.65 -24.15
C ASP A 595 -11.41 14.00 -24.84
N LYS A 596 -10.58 13.27 -24.10
CA LYS A 596 -9.38 12.60 -24.62
C LYS A 596 -9.59 11.10 -24.77
N THR A 597 -8.81 10.50 -25.67
CA THR A 597 -8.59 9.05 -25.67
C THR A 597 -7.72 8.66 -24.47
N VAL A 598 -8.25 7.84 -23.58
CA VAL A 598 -7.50 7.33 -22.42
C VAL A 598 -6.87 5.98 -22.75
N VAL A 599 -5.54 5.89 -22.74
CA VAL A 599 -4.81 4.64 -22.98
C VAL A 599 -4.22 4.15 -21.66
N THR A 600 -4.74 3.07 -21.11
CA THR A 600 -4.22 2.46 -19.88
C THR A 600 -3.06 1.54 -20.18
N THR A 601 -2.01 1.55 -19.34
CA THR A 601 -0.82 0.70 -19.50
C THR A 601 -0.29 0.24 -18.14
N CYS A 602 0.29 -0.97 -18.08
CA CYS A 602 0.97 -1.46 -16.89
C CYS A 602 2.25 -2.21 -17.26
N ASN A 603 2.59 -3.33 -16.59
CA ASN A 603 3.73 -4.17 -17.00
C ASN A 603 3.38 -5.12 -18.14
N THR A 604 2.20 -5.74 -18.09
CA THR A 604 1.79 -6.80 -18.99
C THR A 604 0.31 -6.71 -19.35
N GLY A 605 -0.33 -5.54 -19.41
CA GLY A 605 -1.75 -5.39 -19.81
C GLY A 605 -2.82 -5.78 -18.77
N LEU A 606 -2.52 -6.64 -17.79
CA LEU A 606 -3.51 -7.13 -16.80
C LEU A 606 -4.12 -5.99 -15.96
N GLN A 607 -3.28 -5.27 -15.21
CA GLN A 607 -3.73 -4.14 -14.38
C GLN A 607 -4.30 -2.98 -15.22
N ALA A 608 -3.86 -2.85 -16.47
CA ALA A 608 -4.40 -1.86 -17.39
C ALA A 608 -5.86 -2.16 -17.72
N GLY A 609 -6.23 -3.44 -17.93
CA GLY A 609 -7.63 -3.85 -18.08
C GLY A 609 -8.49 -3.56 -16.84
N GLY A 610 -7.95 -3.74 -15.63
CA GLY A 610 -8.62 -3.31 -14.39
C GLY A 610 -8.89 -1.81 -14.37
N ALA A 611 -7.91 -0.99 -14.73
CA ALA A 611 -8.10 0.46 -14.82
C ALA A 611 -9.10 0.85 -15.92
N PHE A 612 -9.03 0.20 -17.08
CA PHE A 612 -9.97 0.38 -18.19
C PHE A 612 -11.41 0.26 -17.70
N PHE A 613 -11.71 -0.79 -16.92
CA PHE A 613 -13.05 -0.99 -16.37
C PHE A 613 -13.53 0.22 -15.56
N ILE A 614 -12.69 0.81 -14.70
CA ILE A 614 -13.06 1.99 -13.91
C ILE A 614 -13.33 3.20 -14.80
N PHE A 615 -12.53 3.44 -15.83
CA PHE A 615 -12.80 4.53 -16.77
C PHE A 615 -14.14 4.33 -17.50
N ARG A 616 -14.45 3.09 -17.91
CA ARG A 616 -15.74 2.75 -18.53
C ARG A 616 -16.91 2.92 -17.55
N TYR A 617 -16.76 2.47 -16.30
CA TYR A 617 -17.72 2.69 -15.22
C TYR A 617 -18.01 4.18 -15.01
N LEU A 618 -16.99 5.03 -15.01
CA LEU A 618 -17.15 6.49 -14.91
C LEU A 618 -17.68 7.16 -16.18
N GLY A 619 -17.94 6.37 -17.24
CA GLY A 619 -18.57 6.82 -18.47
C GLY A 619 -17.62 7.29 -19.56
N TYR A 620 -16.29 7.19 -19.39
CA TYR A 620 -15.33 7.71 -20.38
C TYR A 620 -15.58 7.08 -21.76
N PRO A 621 -15.71 7.91 -22.82
CA PRO A 621 -16.23 7.45 -24.10
C PRO A 621 -15.20 6.63 -24.88
N ASP A 622 -13.94 7.07 -24.93
CA ASP A 622 -12.83 6.41 -25.63
C ASP A 622 -11.74 6.02 -24.63
N VAL A 623 -11.75 4.74 -24.25
CA VAL A 623 -10.76 4.12 -23.36
C VAL A 623 -10.18 2.94 -24.10
N ARG A 624 -8.87 2.77 -24.04
CA ARG A 624 -8.12 1.69 -24.70
C ARG A 624 -7.10 1.07 -23.74
N VAL A 625 -6.72 -0.16 -24.02
CA VAL A 625 -5.70 -0.90 -23.27
C VAL A 625 -4.47 -1.07 -24.14
N HIS A 626 -3.34 -0.59 -23.66
CA HIS A 626 -2.04 -0.93 -24.19
C HIS A 626 -1.64 -2.33 -23.70
N ASP A 627 -2.04 -3.36 -24.45
CA ASP A 627 -1.95 -4.77 -24.03
C ASP A 627 -0.50 -5.27 -23.92
N GLU A 628 0.35 -4.87 -24.90
CA GLU A 628 1.79 -5.17 -24.89
C GLU A 628 2.51 -4.58 -23.67
N SER A 629 2.05 -3.41 -23.21
CA SER A 629 2.45 -2.76 -21.95
C SER A 629 3.96 -2.55 -21.81
N TRP A 630 4.44 -2.22 -20.60
CA TRP A 630 5.83 -1.83 -20.36
C TRP A 630 6.85 -2.91 -20.67
N VAL A 631 6.55 -4.19 -20.43
CA VAL A 631 7.52 -5.28 -20.68
C VAL A 631 7.95 -5.28 -22.14
N SER A 632 6.98 -5.24 -23.07
CA SER A 632 7.26 -5.16 -24.50
C SER A 632 7.85 -3.79 -24.90
N TYR A 633 7.22 -2.69 -24.44
CA TYR A 633 7.70 -1.33 -24.75
C TYR A 633 9.17 -1.11 -24.37
N SER A 634 9.56 -1.60 -23.19
CA SER A 634 10.90 -1.43 -22.64
C SER A 634 11.98 -2.22 -23.38
N ALA A 635 11.60 -3.28 -24.10
CA ALA A 635 12.51 -4.14 -24.87
C ALA A 635 12.80 -3.62 -26.28
N ALA A 636 11.91 -2.79 -26.82
CA ALA A 636 12.16 -2.10 -28.09
C ALA A 636 13.31 -1.09 -27.95
N PRO A 637 14.10 -0.81 -28.99
CA PRO A 637 15.24 0.11 -28.94
C PRO A 637 14.92 1.47 -28.28
#